data_AF-A0A1Y1KPV6-F1
#
_entry.id   AF-A0A1Y1KPV6-F1
#
_cell.length_a   1.000
_cell.length_b   1.000
_cell.length_c   1.000
_cell.angle_alpha   90.00
_cell.angle_beta   90.00
_cell.angle_gamma   90.00
#
_symmetry.space_group_name_H-M   'P 1'
#
loop_
_entity.id
_entity.type
_entity.pdbx_description
1 polymer ?
#
loop_
_entity_poly.entity_id
_entity_poly.type
_entity_poly.pdbx_seq_one_letter_code
_entity_poly.pdbx_strand_id
1 'polypeptide(L)'
;MATQKPGEWANTLIARFEEQLPCRTGPQTTHSRINEDQNKNCLIQISRYRFALVLDGFVKVLKRIHELYQQGSCGPQRQHSPEMEKNYYDSIIIVLETLEKCFSIQPKDSITLTMEENQNLKSLLKEICAFLDMPAENPHSHSIKLLASKVLFALSINFFNVVFSRISSKLQELASCPDENPDYSDIELIQHINVDISRLTRLLTEAIQKFRLLKKSAHLVLMNSLEKAIWNWMDTYPYEFAELQKNPNEELSKCCEQLFDILDTFADNKKGRAAVWPLQIMLLILSPKVLEEIVNADSGAPCSPRHSKKKQFIDAVKRCINPHGNSSKQLTESAAVTCVKLCKASTYINILDSNNVAFTLVQSVLNDLKSLLFNPSKPFSRGQNYLYLDMDLMIDCFVSCFRIKPHNNVALKICLNLTSPSIYHFVLVRSLYRVITQPRLQWWPQIDLVYSRSSELRAMFTDTLNKVAQGCIAHTPLRMIQSLTLKGKDSQAKFKDRAEEVPGNRNLLLYMVRLIHADPMLMLNNQGKAGHEIQSSTLELINGLVSLVHQPNMLDVAQEAMEALLVLHHPEKIEVWNPEAPINTFWDVSSQVLFSISQKLIQHQIVNYTDILKWLREILVCRNAFLSKHKEYANLGSQIAICKQAHIKLEVVFFMYLWSIDMDAVLTAMSCFSLLCQEAEIRCGSDEVTVTYLVPNYHVYQDLAQASTVLTTGRAALQKRIMVLLRKIEHCVNGVQPAWEETFMNWNSVWKNLASYPKAKAEDGQTEPLYRSMGKRRASHQNSEHELDDQINEWANMTDLLYRRLRILAYLPLRLAQLAPVLRKVGNRAF
;
A
#
# COMPACT_ATOMS: atom_id res chain seq x y z
N MET A 1 16.63 -12.98 46.31
CA MET A 1 15.60 -13.40 45.35
C MET A 1 16.20 -13.27 43.96
N ALA A 2 16.95 -14.28 43.54
CA ALA A 2 16.51 -15.37 42.65
C ALA A 2 16.83 -15.02 41.19
N THR A 3 18.03 -15.44 40.78
CA THR A 3 18.47 -15.60 39.39
C THR A 3 17.50 -16.54 38.67
N GLN A 4 16.46 -16.00 38.05
CA GLN A 4 15.62 -16.78 37.12
C GLN A 4 16.50 -17.25 35.96
N LYS A 5 16.40 -18.53 35.61
CA LYS A 5 17.20 -19.10 34.52
C LYS A 5 16.76 -18.46 33.19
N PRO A 6 17.67 -18.09 32.28
CA PRO A 6 17.32 -17.44 31.00
C PRO A 6 16.25 -18.18 30.17
N GLY A 7 16.15 -19.50 30.28
CA GLY A 7 15.09 -20.29 29.63
C GLY A 7 13.71 -20.15 30.25
N GLU A 8 13.60 -19.95 31.57
CA GLU A 8 12.33 -19.70 32.25
C GLU A 8 11.74 -18.36 31.81
N TRP A 9 12.59 -17.32 31.72
CA TRP A 9 12.16 -16.01 31.24
C TRP A 9 11.64 -16.05 29.81
N ALA A 10 12.33 -16.76 28.91
CA ALA A 10 11.87 -16.91 27.53
C ALA A 10 10.52 -17.64 27.45
N ASN A 11 10.33 -18.69 28.25
CA ASN A 11 9.03 -19.38 28.34
C ASN A 11 7.92 -18.48 28.90
N THR A 12 8.21 -17.67 29.92
CA THR A 12 7.25 -16.68 30.45
C THR A 12 6.88 -15.63 29.41
N LEU A 13 7.85 -15.18 28.59
CA LEU A 13 7.58 -14.24 27.51
C LEU A 13 6.71 -14.85 26.42
N ILE A 14 6.97 -16.11 26.02
CA ILE A 14 6.14 -16.83 25.05
C ILE A 14 4.71 -17.00 25.58
N ALA A 15 4.55 -17.35 26.86
CA ALA A 15 3.23 -17.45 27.49
C ALA A 15 2.50 -16.10 27.50
N ARG A 16 3.18 -15.01 27.85
CA ARG A 16 2.62 -13.65 27.81
C ARG A 16 2.21 -13.24 26.40
N PHE A 17 3.05 -13.54 25.42
CA PHE A 17 2.74 -13.28 24.01
C PHE A 17 1.48 -14.03 23.58
N GLU A 18 1.35 -15.32 23.93
CA GLU A 18 0.15 -16.11 23.67
C GLU A 18 -1.11 -15.53 24.32
N GLU A 19 -1.02 -15.14 25.60
CA GLU A 19 -2.15 -14.59 26.36
C GLU A 19 -2.68 -13.28 25.76
N GLN A 20 -1.86 -12.55 25.00
CA GLN A 20 -2.22 -11.27 24.38
C GLN A 20 -2.75 -11.39 22.96
N LEU A 21 -2.81 -12.59 22.39
CA LEU A 21 -3.33 -12.79 21.04
C LEU A 21 -4.85 -12.49 20.97
N PRO A 22 -5.34 -11.94 19.86
CA PRO A 22 -6.77 -11.63 19.68
C PRO A 22 -7.72 -12.79 19.99
N CYS A 23 -7.33 -14.04 19.72
CA CYS A 23 -8.14 -15.22 20.02
C CYS A 23 -8.35 -15.45 21.53
N ARG A 24 -7.52 -14.85 22.40
CA ARG A 24 -7.63 -14.89 23.88
C ARG A 24 -8.25 -13.61 24.44
N THR A 25 -7.82 -12.45 23.95
CA THR A 25 -8.21 -11.14 24.54
C THR A 25 -9.41 -10.49 23.86
N GLY A 26 -9.79 -10.93 22.66
CA GLY A 26 -10.78 -10.24 21.83
C GLY A 26 -10.22 -8.98 21.15
N PRO A 27 -11.08 -8.01 20.79
CA PRO A 27 -10.69 -6.84 19.99
C PRO A 27 -9.62 -5.99 20.68
N GLN A 28 -8.53 -5.73 19.95
CA GLN A 28 -7.38 -5.01 20.48
C GLN A 28 -7.67 -3.52 20.72
N THR A 29 -7.16 -3.01 21.83
CA THR A 29 -7.07 -1.59 22.17
C THR A 29 -5.69 -1.03 21.78
N THR A 30 -5.54 0.30 21.76
CA THR A 30 -4.23 0.93 21.50
C THR A 30 -3.16 0.43 22.46
N HIS A 31 -3.49 0.29 23.75
CA HIS A 31 -2.54 -0.21 24.76
C HIS A 31 -2.18 -1.69 24.55
N SER A 32 -3.14 -2.54 24.16
CA SER A 32 -2.83 -3.95 23.89
C SER A 32 -1.94 -4.13 22.66
N ARG A 33 -2.10 -3.29 21.62
CA ARG A 33 -1.23 -3.30 20.44
C ARG A 33 0.22 -2.94 20.75
N ILE A 34 0.42 -1.91 21.60
CA ILE A 34 1.77 -1.53 22.04
C ILE A 34 2.44 -2.67 22.81
N ASN A 35 1.70 -3.30 23.73
CA ASN A 35 2.22 -4.44 24.50
C ASN A 35 2.54 -5.66 23.62
N GLU A 36 1.68 -5.96 22.64
CA GLU A 36 1.93 -7.01 21.67
C GLU A 36 3.22 -6.74 20.89
N ASP A 37 3.38 -5.54 20.34
CA ASP A 37 4.55 -5.18 19.54
C ASP A 37 5.83 -5.22 20.39
N GLN A 38 5.77 -4.80 21.66
CA GLN A 38 6.88 -4.96 22.60
C GLN A 38 7.24 -6.44 22.82
N ASN A 39 6.26 -7.30 23.08
CA ASN A 39 6.51 -8.73 23.28
C ASN A 39 7.06 -9.41 22.02
N LYS A 40 6.49 -9.08 20.85
CA LYS A 40 6.98 -9.49 19.53
C LYS A 40 8.45 -9.12 19.35
N ASN A 41 8.80 -7.85 19.58
CA ASN A 41 10.17 -7.36 19.46
C ASN A 41 11.12 -8.07 20.45
N CYS A 42 10.68 -8.34 21.69
CA CYS A 42 11.47 -9.11 22.66
C CYS A 42 11.72 -10.55 22.19
N LEU A 43 10.70 -11.26 21.70
CA LEU A 43 10.84 -12.63 21.18
C LEU A 43 11.80 -12.70 19.99
N ILE A 44 11.72 -11.72 19.09
CA ILE A 44 12.65 -11.59 17.96
C ILE A 44 14.09 -11.49 18.47
N GLN A 45 14.37 -10.63 19.46
CA GLN A 45 15.73 -10.52 20.01
C GLN A 45 16.21 -11.80 20.70
N ILE A 46 15.35 -12.48 21.47
CA ILE A 46 15.71 -13.75 22.12
C ILE A 46 16.04 -14.83 21.11
N SER A 47 15.31 -14.86 19.99
CA SER A 47 15.49 -15.88 18.96
C SER A 47 16.91 -15.90 18.39
N ARG A 48 17.66 -14.79 18.46
CA ARG A 48 19.09 -14.74 18.08
C ARG A 48 19.99 -15.65 18.89
N TYR A 49 19.64 -15.88 20.16
CA TYR A 49 20.47 -16.62 21.11
C TYR A 49 19.88 -17.96 21.51
N ARG A 50 18.54 -18.08 21.49
CA ARG A 50 17.78 -19.25 21.94
C ARG A 50 16.74 -19.65 20.90
N PHE A 51 17.15 -19.74 19.63
CA PHE A 51 16.28 -20.01 18.50
C PHE A 51 15.37 -21.23 18.70
N ALA A 52 15.94 -22.37 19.11
CA ALA A 52 15.20 -23.61 19.25
C ALA A 52 14.09 -23.57 20.32
N LEU A 53 14.32 -22.84 21.42
CA LEU A 53 13.31 -22.63 22.47
C LEU A 53 12.16 -21.77 21.94
N VAL A 54 12.48 -20.70 21.21
CA VAL A 54 11.47 -19.84 20.58
C VAL A 54 10.66 -20.61 19.54
N LEU A 55 11.31 -21.45 18.73
CA LEU A 55 10.66 -22.33 17.75
C LEU A 55 9.68 -23.30 18.41
N ASP A 56 10.10 -24.01 19.46
CA ASP A 56 9.24 -24.91 20.24
C ASP A 56 8.02 -24.17 20.83
N GLY A 57 8.27 -22.97 21.37
CA GLY A 57 7.22 -22.08 21.85
C GLY A 57 6.17 -21.76 20.80
N PHE A 58 6.58 -21.32 19.61
CA PHE A 58 5.65 -20.98 18.53
C PHE A 58 4.88 -22.19 17.99
N VAL A 59 5.49 -23.37 17.92
CA VAL A 59 4.77 -24.61 17.56
C VAL A 59 3.65 -24.89 18.56
N LYS A 60 3.91 -24.71 19.86
CA LYS A 60 2.89 -24.88 20.92
C LYS A 60 1.80 -23.81 20.83
N VAL A 61 2.17 -22.55 20.59
CA VAL A 61 1.22 -21.45 20.41
C VAL A 61 0.27 -21.71 19.24
N LEU A 62 0.81 -22.10 18.07
CA LEU A 62 -0.01 -22.43 16.90
C LEU A 62 -0.98 -23.57 17.18
N LYS A 63 -0.53 -24.65 17.82
CA LYS A 63 -1.42 -25.77 18.22
C LYS A 63 -2.56 -25.29 19.12
N ARG A 64 -2.26 -24.46 20.13
CA ARG A 64 -3.27 -23.90 21.05
C ARG A 64 -4.27 -22.99 20.35
N ILE A 65 -3.83 -22.17 19.38
CA ILE A 65 -4.74 -21.34 18.58
C ILE A 65 -5.75 -22.22 17.83
N HIS A 66 -5.31 -23.31 17.22
CA HIS A 66 -6.19 -24.25 16.53
C HIS A 66 -7.14 -24.98 17.47
N GLU A 67 -6.66 -25.42 18.64
CA GLU A 67 -7.50 -26.08 19.67
C GLU A 67 -8.64 -25.18 20.15
N LEU A 68 -8.36 -23.89 20.40
CA LEU A 68 -9.38 -22.92 20.80
C LEU A 68 -10.44 -22.70 19.72
N TYR A 69 -10.00 -22.62 18.46
CA TYR A 69 -10.92 -22.49 17.33
C TYR A 69 -11.83 -23.72 17.22
N GLN A 70 -11.27 -24.93 17.36
CA GLN A 70 -12.05 -26.18 17.31
C GLN A 70 -13.03 -26.30 18.49
N GLN A 71 -12.62 -25.97 19.73
CA GLN A 71 -13.51 -26.03 20.90
C GLN A 71 -14.75 -25.13 20.75
N GLY A 72 -14.62 -24.00 20.05
CA GLY A 72 -15.73 -23.10 19.73
C GLY A 72 -16.76 -23.65 18.73
N SER A 73 -16.58 -24.87 18.20
CA SER A 73 -17.51 -25.54 17.27
C SER A 73 -18.26 -26.75 17.84
N CYS A 74 -17.99 -27.15 19.09
CA CYS A 74 -18.57 -28.36 19.70
C CYS A 74 -19.98 -28.17 20.33
N GLY A 75 -20.68 -27.08 20.04
CA GLY A 75 -22.04 -26.79 20.54
C GLY A 75 -23.16 -27.07 19.53
N PRO A 76 -24.42 -27.23 19.97
CA PRO A 76 -25.56 -27.57 19.10
C PRO A 76 -25.98 -26.45 18.13
N GLN A 77 -25.47 -25.22 18.28
CA GLN A 77 -25.60 -24.15 17.29
C GLN A 77 -24.33 -24.09 16.43
N ARG A 78 -24.37 -24.76 15.27
CA ARG A 78 -23.29 -24.76 14.28
C ARG A 78 -23.17 -23.37 13.64
N GLN A 79 -22.21 -22.57 14.09
CA GLN A 79 -21.47 -21.55 13.32
C GLN A 79 -20.53 -20.76 14.26
N HIS A 80 -19.27 -20.57 13.87
CA HIS A 80 -18.38 -19.65 14.56
C HIS A 80 -18.90 -18.22 14.41
N SER A 81 -18.86 -17.42 15.47
CA SER A 81 -19.14 -15.99 15.36
C SER A 81 -18.12 -15.34 14.42
N PRO A 82 -18.52 -14.44 13.50
CA PRO A 82 -17.58 -13.72 12.63
C PRO A 82 -16.45 -13.01 13.38
N GLU A 83 -16.72 -12.58 14.63
CA GLU A 83 -15.71 -11.96 15.49
C GLU A 83 -14.64 -12.96 15.95
N MET A 84 -15.03 -14.19 16.26
CA MET A 84 -14.11 -15.24 16.70
C MET A 84 -13.23 -15.73 15.55
N GLU A 85 -13.83 -15.88 14.36
CA GLU A 85 -13.09 -16.22 13.14
C GLU A 85 -12.08 -15.13 12.76
N LYS A 86 -12.48 -13.86 12.82
CA LYS A 86 -11.56 -12.74 12.63
C LYS A 86 -10.39 -12.77 13.63
N ASN A 87 -10.69 -12.92 14.92
CA ASN A 87 -9.66 -12.96 15.96
C ASN A 87 -8.69 -14.15 15.78
N TYR A 88 -9.18 -15.28 15.29
CA TYR A 88 -8.35 -16.44 14.95
C TYR A 88 -7.34 -16.10 13.84
N TYR A 89 -7.80 -15.54 12.71
CA TYR A 89 -6.90 -15.17 11.61
C TYR A 89 -5.96 -14.02 11.96
N ASP A 90 -6.42 -13.01 12.70
CA ASP A 90 -5.57 -11.93 13.20
C ASP A 90 -4.44 -12.49 14.10
N SER A 91 -4.74 -13.49 14.94
CA SER A 91 -3.74 -14.16 15.78
C SER A 91 -2.71 -14.94 14.94
N ILE A 92 -3.15 -15.65 13.89
CA ILE A 92 -2.24 -16.35 12.97
C ILE A 92 -1.33 -15.36 12.26
N ILE A 93 -1.86 -14.23 11.79
CA ILE A 93 -1.09 -13.17 11.12
C ILE A 93 0.02 -12.67 12.05
N ILE A 94 -0.30 -12.33 13.29
CA ILE A 94 0.68 -11.86 14.29
C ILE A 94 1.79 -12.90 14.53
N VAL A 95 1.42 -14.18 14.66
CA VAL A 95 2.37 -15.28 14.86
C VAL A 95 3.27 -15.46 13.64
N LEU A 96 2.72 -15.49 12.43
CA LEU A 96 3.50 -15.67 11.20
C LEU A 96 4.44 -14.49 10.94
N GLU A 97 4.00 -13.25 11.19
CA GLU A 97 4.87 -12.06 11.11
C GLU A 97 6.03 -12.13 12.10
N THR A 98 5.79 -12.64 13.30
CA THR A 98 6.83 -12.77 14.32
C THR A 98 7.81 -13.90 13.97
N LEU A 99 7.29 -15.04 13.51
CA LEU A 99 8.09 -16.17 13.03
C LEU A 99 8.99 -15.76 11.86
N GLU A 100 8.45 -15.07 10.86
CA GLU A 100 9.21 -14.58 9.71
C GLU A 100 10.43 -13.77 10.17
N LYS A 101 10.23 -12.78 11.05
CA LYS A 101 11.33 -11.98 11.61
C LYS A 101 12.32 -12.83 12.43
N CYS A 102 11.83 -13.79 13.23
CA CYS A 102 12.70 -14.68 14.00
C CYS A 102 13.63 -15.53 13.12
N PHE A 103 13.16 -15.99 11.95
CA PHE A 103 13.99 -16.70 10.97
C PHE A 103 14.91 -15.75 10.20
N SER A 104 14.41 -14.59 9.75
CA SER A 104 15.13 -13.66 8.87
C SER A 104 16.34 -12.98 9.53
N ILE A 105 16.37 -12.86 10.86
CA ILE A 105 17.52 -12.27 11.58
C ILE A 105 18.68 -13.25 11.80
N GLN A 106 18.49 -14.54 11.51
CA GLN A 106 19.49 -15.57 11.80
C GLN A 106 20.58 -15.55 10.71
N PRO A 107 21.87 -15.59 11.08
CA PRO A 107 22.92 -15.70 10.08
C PRO A 107 22.81 -17.01 9.30
N LYS A 108 23.13 -16.98 8.00
CA LYS A 108 23.12 -18.16 7.14
C LYS A 108 24.05 -19.25 7.71
N ASP A 109 23.55 -20.48 7.73
CA ASP A 109 24.24 -21.70 8.18
C ASP A 109 24.73 -21.67 9.65
N SER A 110 24.13 -20.82 10.50
CA SER A 110 24.54 -20.66 11.90
C SER A 110 23.78 -21.55 12.90
N ILE A 111 22.69 -22.16 12.48
CA ILE A 111 21.78 -22.88 13.38
C ILE A 111 21.95 -24.39 13.21
N THR A 112 22.30 -25.07 14.30
CA THR A 112 22.27 -26.53 14.39
C THR A 112 21.21 -26.94 15.40
N LEU A 113 20.27 -27.78 14.96
CA LEU A 113 19.20 -28.31 15.80
C LEU A 113 19.48 -29.77 16.18
N THR A 114 19.14 -30.14 17.40
CA THR A 114 19.09 -31.54 17.86
C THR A 114 17.98 -32.32 17.13
N MET A 115 17.94 -33.65 17.32
CA MET A 115 16.90 -34.51 16.72
C MET A 115 15.48 -34.11 17.16
N GLU A 116 15.29 -33.78 18.44
CA GLU A 116 13.99 -33.36 18.99
C GLU A 116 13.56 -31.99 18.43
N GLU A 117 14.47 -31.03 18.39
CA GLU A 117 14.20 -29.71 17.83
C GLU A 117 13.90 -29.76 16.32
N ASN A 118 14.51 -30.69 15.58
CA ASN A 118 14.15 -30.95 14.19
C ASN A 118 12.71 -31.48 14.03
N GLN A 119 12.17 -32.19 15.03
CA GLN A 119 10.76 -32.63 15.00
C GLN A 119 9.80 -31.44 15.18
N ASN A 120 10.18 -30.45 15.99
CA ASN A 120 9.45 -29.19 16.11
C ASN A 120 9.47 -28.40 14.81
N LEU A 121 10.62 -28.33 14.13
CA LEU A 121 10.73 -27.70 12.82
C LEU A 121 9.84 -28.39 11.76
N LYS A 122 9.81 -29.73 11.73
CA LYS A 122 8.91 -30.49 10.84
C LYS A 122 7.43 -30.25 11.16
N SER A 123 7.10 -30.09 12.44
CA SER A 123 5.75 -29.75 12.88
C SER A 123 5.35 -28.36 12.40
N LEU A 124 6.23 -27.37 12.55
CA LEU A 124 6.00 -26.02 12.01
C LEU A 124 5.83 -26.06 10.49
N LEU A 125 6.70 -26.77 9.77
CA LEU A 125 6.61 -26.86 8.31
C LEU A 125 5.25 -27.41 7.86
N LYS A 126 4.67 -28.38 8.58
CA LYS A 126 3.33 -28.90 8.31
C LYS A 126 2.25 -27.81 8.44
N GLU A 127 2.31 -26.97 9.47
CA GLU A 127 1.39 -25.84 9.64
C GLU A 127 1.55 -24.83 8.50
N ILE A 128 2.80 -24.51 8.12
CA ILE A 128 3.08 -23.59 7.02
C ILE A 128 2.52 -24.12 5.68
N CYS A 129 2.66 -25.42 5.38
CA CYS A 129 2.02 -26.03 4.21
C CYS A 129 0.50 -25.85 4.25
N ALA A 130 -0.14 -26.14 5.37
CA ALA A 130 -1.60 -26.00 5.52
C ALA A 130 -2.07 -24.55 5.26
N PHE A 131 -1.28 -23.55 5.69
CA PHE A 131 -1.57 -22.14 5.42
C PHE A 131 -1.41 -21.77 3.94
N LEU A 132 -0.46 -22.37 3.23
CA LEU A 132 -0.28 -22.16 1.79
C LEU A 132 -1.44 -22.76 0.98
N ASP A 133 -2.02 -23.87 1.45
CA ASP A 133 -3.10 -24.61 0.79
C ASP A 133 -4.51 -24.08 1.09
N MET A 134 -4.65 -23.02 1.89
CA MET A 134 -5.96 -22.47 2.26
C MET A 134 -6.83 -22.09 1.04
N PRO A 135 -8.16 -22.32 1.05
CA PRO A 135 -9.03 -21.93 -0.05
C PRO A 135 -9.09 -20.40 -0.23
N ALA A 136 -9.31 -19.95 -1.47
CA ALA A 136 -9.31 -18.52 -1.84
C ALA A 136 -10.57 -17.75 -1.39
N GLU A 137 -11.61 -18.46 -0.96
CA GLU A 137 -12.91 -17.88 -0.57
C GLU A 137 -12.85 -17.08 0.75
N ASN A 138 -11.79 -17.26 1.54
CA ASN A 138 -11.63 -16.58 2.82
C ASN A 138 -10.93 -15.21 2.63
N PRO A 139 -11.50 -14.09 3.14
CA PRO A 139 -10.90 -12.75 3.06
C PRO A 139 -9.46 -12.64 3.59
N HIS A 140 -9.10 -13.46 4.59
CA HIS A 140 -7.77 -13.46 5.22
C HIS A 140 -6.76 -14.39 4.51
N SER A 141 -7.23 -15.23 3.57
CA SER A 141 -6.42 -16.26 2.89
C SER A 141 -5.20 -15.65 2.18
N HIS A 142 -5.38 -14.53 1.49
CA HIS A 142 -4.28 -13.89 0.76
C HIS A 142 -3.14 -13.43 1.68
N SER A 143 -3.47 -12.74 2.78
CA SER A 143 -2.48 -12.25 3.75
C SER A 143 -1.74 -13.40 4.45
N ILE A 144 -2.47 -14.45 4.84
CA ILE A 144 -1.88 -15.63 5.48
C ILE A 144 -0.96 -16.37 4.53
N LYS A 145 -1.38 -16.62 3.29
CA LYS A 145 -0.53 -17.27 2.27
C LYS A 145 0.75 -16.48 2.00
N LEU A 146 0.64 -15.16 1.90
CA LEU A 146 1.80 -14.29 1.70
C LEU A 146 2.79 -14.39 2.88
N LEU A 147 2.29 -14.33 4.12
CA LEU A 147 3.14 -14.47 5.30
C LEU A 147 3.73 -15.88 5.44
N ALA A 148 2.93 -16.94 5.20
CA ALA A 148 3.40 -18.32 5.20
C ALA A 148 4.52 -18.53 4.16
N SER A 149 4.38 -17.95 2.96
CA SER A 149 5.44 -17.95 1.94
C SER A 149 6.71 -17.26 2.43
N LYS A 150 6.60 -16.12 3.13
CA LYS A 150 7.77 -15.42 3.67
C LYS A 150 8.45 -16.21 4.80
N VAL A 151 7.66 -16.83 5.68
CA VAL A 151 8.19 -17.72 6.73
C VAL A 151 8.92 -18.91 6.10
N LEU A 152 8.32 -19.55 5.10
CA LEU A 152 8.95 -20.68 4.39
C LEU A 152 10.26 -20.27 3.70
N PHE A 153 10.27 -19.10 3.05
CA PHE A 153 11.46 -18.54 2.44
C PHE A 153 12.57 -18.32 3.46
N ALA A 154 12.28 -17.62 4.57
CA ALA A 154 13.25 -17.36 5.63
C ALA A 154 13.75 -18.66 6.31
N LEU A 155 12.85 -19.61 6.56
CA LEU A 155 13.16 -20.93 7.11
C LEU A 155 14.13 -21.70 6.20
N SER A 156 13.89 -21.68 4.89
CA SER A 156 14.70 -22.44 3.93
C SER A 156 16.15 -21.95 3.80
N ILE A 157 16.48 -20.74 4.28
CA ILE A 157 17.86 -20.23 4.31
C ILE A 157 18.75 -21.16 5.14
N ASN A 158 18.33 -21.49 6.38
CA ASN A 158 19.09 -22.32 7.30
C ASN A 158 18.67 -23.81 7.27
N PHE A 159 17.44 -24.11 6.86
CA PHE A 159 16.87 -25.45 6.95
C PHE A 159 16.47 -26.06 5.60
N PHE A 160 17.20 -25.71 4.53
CA PHE A 160 16.94 -26.18 3.17
C PHE A 160 16.74 -27.71 3.09
N ASN A 161 17.60 -28.50 3.74
CA ASN A 161 17.54 -29.96 3.65
C ASN A 161 16.23 -30.54 4.18
N VAL A 162 15.61 -29.91 5.19
CA VAL A 162 14.33 -30.37 5.76
C VAL A 162 13.20 -30.12 4.77
N VAL A 163 13.17 -28.93 4.16
CA VAL A 163 12.17 -28.58 3.14
C VAL A 163 12.37 -29.40 1.87
N PHE A 164 13.62 -29.52 1.41
CA PHE A 164 14.00 -30.31 0.24
C PHE A 164 13.65 -31.80 0.40
N SER A 165 13.87 -32.38 1.59
CA SER A 165 13.48 -33.76 1.88
C SER A 165 11.96 -33.97 1.77
N ARG A 166 11.16 -33.00 2.19
CA ARG A 166 9.69 -33.03 2.04
C ARG A 166 9.28 -32.98 0.56
N ILE A 167 9.87 -32.07 -0.21
CA ILE A 167 9.63 -31.94 -1.66
C ILE A 167 10.01 -33.23 -2.39
N SER A 168 11.22 -33.76 -2.15
CA SER A 168 11.70 -34.99 -2.77
C SER A 168 10.83 -36.20 -2.40
N SER A 169 10.41 -36.31 -1.13
CA SER A 169 9.48 -37.36 -0.69
C SER A 169 8.14 -37.28 -1.43
N LYS A 170 7.60 -36.07 -1.62
CA LYS A 170 6.34 -35.89 -2.38
C LYS A 170 6.50 -36.26 -3.85
N LEU A 171 7.61 -35.86 -4.48
CA LEU A 171 7.89 -36.25 -5.86
C LEU A 171 8.02 -37.77 -6.01
N GLN A 172 8.64 -38.44 -5.02
CA GLN A 172 8.74 -39.90 -4.98
C GLN A 172 7.38 -40.57 -4.78
N GLU A 173 6.54 -40.04 -3.89
CA GLU A 173 5.16 -40.52 -3.69
C GLU A 173 4.38 -40.45 -5.00
N LEU A 174 4.37 -39.28 -5.65
CA LEU A 174 3.64 -39.04 -6.90
C LEU A 174 4.17 -39.86 -8.09
N ALA A 175 5.47 -40.15 -8.12
CA ALA A 175 6.07 -41.03 -9.14
C ALA A 175 5.58 -42.48 -9.04
N SER A 176 5.08 -42.90 -7.88
CA SER A 176 4.56 -44.25 -7.62
C SER A 176 3.04 -44.29 -7.39
N CYS A 177 2.35 -43.15 -7.49
CA CYS A 177 0.96 -43.01 -7.09
C CYS A 177 -0.01 -43.55 -8.16
N PRO A 178 -0.89 -44.51 -7.82
CA PRO A 178 -1.90 -44.99 -8.76
C PRO A 178 -3.08 -44.02 -8.92
N ASP A 179 -3.34 -43.14 -7.94
CA ASP A 179 -4.49 -42.22 -7.91
C ASP A 179 -4.48 -41.25 -9.10
N GLU A 180 -5.65 -40.98 -9.69
CA GLU A 180 -5.85 -40.07 -10.81
C GLU A 180 -5.86 -38.59 -10.37
N ASN A 181 -6.24 -38.28 -9.12
CA ASN A 181 -6.26 -36.91 -8.59
C ASN A 181 -5.45 -36.76 -7.28
N PRO A 182 -4.13 -37.04 -7.30
CA PRO A 182 -3.31 -36.88 -6.11
C PRO A 182 -3.09 -35.41 -5.75
N ASP A 183 -2.76 -35.16 -4.48
CA ASP A 183 -2.41 -33.84 -3.97
C ASP A 183 -1.03 -33.39 -4.46
N TYR A 184 -0.93 -32.16 -4.98
CA TYR A 184 0.31 -31.56 -5.52
C TYR A 184 0.87 -30.41 -4.68
N SER A 185 0.21 -30.05 -3.58
CA SER A 185 0.55 -28.94 -2.67
C SER A 185 2.05 -28.84 -2.34
N ASP A 186 2.64 -29.95 -1.90
CA ASP A 186 4.04 -29.99 -1.48
C ASP A 186 5.05 -29.77 -2.63
N ILE A 187 4.66 -29.94 -3.91
CA ILE A 187 5.48 -29.53 -5.06
C ILE A 187 5.58 -28.00 -5.12
N GLU A 188 4.48 -27.30 -4.82
CA GLU A 188 4.41 -25.84 -4.88
C GLU A 188 5.34 -25.17 -3.86
N LEU A 189 5.79 -25.88 -2.82
CA LEU A 189 6.82 -25.39 -1.88
C LEU A 189 8.09 -24.91 -2.61
N ILE A 190 8.42 -25.52 -3.75
CA ILE A 190 9.56 -25.12 -4.59
C ILE A 190 9.51 -23.63 -4.95
N GLN A 191 8.31 -23.06 -5.14
CA GLN A 191 8.16 -21.65 -5.53
C GLN A 191 8.32 -20.67 -4.36
N HIS A 192 8.49 -21.16 -3.14
CA HIS A 192 8.52 -20.35 -1.91
C HIS A 192 9.86 -20.46 -1.16
N ILE A 193 10.79 -21.28 -1.63
CA ILE A 193 12.08 -21.49 -0.96
C ILE A 193 13.17 -20.54 -1.49
N ASN A 194 14.10 -20.23 -0.62
CA ASN A 194 15.37 -19.58 -0.91
C ASN A 194 16.38 -20.63 -1.41
N VAL A 195 16.83 -20.48 -2.64
CA VAL A 195 17.85 -21.33 -3.26
C VAL A 195 18.99 -20.47 -3.77
N ASP A 196 20.22 -20.83 -3.44
CA ASP A 196 21.44 -20.37 -4.12
C ASP A 196 21.75 -21.28 -5.31
N ILE A 197 22.80 -20.98 -6.08
CA ILE A 197 23.16 -21.78 -7.26
C ILE A 197 23.32 -23.28 -6.95
N SER A 198 23.88 -23.64 -5.79
CA SER A 198 24.11 -25.04 -5.41
C SER A 198 22.80 -25.78 -5.10
N ARG A 199 21.89 -25.10 -4.39
CA ARG A 199 20.56 -25.63 -4.02
C ARG A 199 19.66 -25.72 -5.25
N LEU A 200 19.77 -24.78 -6.19
CA LEU A 200 19.06 -24.82 -7.47
C LEU A 200 19.52 -26.01 -8.32
N THR A 201 20.82 -26.26 -8.43
CA THR A 201 21.35 -27.43 -9.15
C THR A 201 20.85 -28.75 -8.56
N ARG A 202 20.85 -28.87 -7.22
CA ARG A 202 20.28 -30.04 -6.52
C ARG A 202 18.78 -30.22 -6.82
N LEU A 203 18.02 -29.14 -6.81
CA LEU A 203 16.59 -29.16 -7.11
C LEU A 203 16.30 -29.59 -8.56
N LEU A 204 17.05 -29.05 -9.53
CA LEU A 204 16.92 -29.44 -10.93
C LEU A 204 17.29 -30.91 -11.14
N THR A 205 18.34 -31.38 -10.47
CA THR A 205 18.76 -32.80 -10.52
C THR A 205 17.64 -33.72 -10.04
N GLU A 206 17.03 -33.42 -8.89
CA GLU A 206 15.90 -34.20 -8.36
C GLU A 206 14.70 -34.17 -9.31
N ALA A 207 14.35 -32.99 -9.83
CA ALA A 207 13.26 -32.84 -10.78
C ALA A 207 13.49 -33.68 -12.04
N ILE A 208 14.69 -33.65 -12.63
CA ILE A 208 15.06 -34.44 -13.82
C ILE A 208 14.88 -35.95 -13.57
N GLN A 209 15.34 -36.44 -12.41
CA GLN A 209 15.24 -37.85 -12.06
C GLN A 209 13.79 -38.34 -11.95
N LYS A 210 12.89 -37.50 -11.43
CA LYS A 210 11.48 -37.87 -11.19
C LYS A 210 10.57 -37.52 -12.36
N PHE A 211 10.91 -36.55 -13.20
CA PHE A 211 10.00 -35.97 -14.20
C PHE A 211 9.28 -37.02 -15.05
N ARG A 212 10.01 -37.98 -15.62
CA ARG A 212 9.44 -39.01 -16.52
C ARG A 212 8.50 -39.99 -15.82
N LEU A 213 8.55 -40.07 -14.49
CA LEU A 213 7.71 -40.95 -13.68
C LEU A 213 6.39 -40.27 -13.27
N LEU A 214 6.31 -38.94 -13.38
CA LEU A 214 5.15 -38.17 -12.95
C LEU A 214 4.02 -38.19 -13.98
N LYS A 215 2.79 -38.04 -13.51
CA LYS A 215 1.60 -37.81 -14.35
C LYS A 215 1.59 -36.38 -14.92
N LYS A 216 0.83 -36.17 -16.00
CA LYS A 216 0.76 -34.91 -16.76
C LYS A 216 0.35 -33.68 -15.94
N SER A 217 -0.54 -33.86 -14.97
CA SER A 217 -0.96 -32.82 -14.02
C SER A 217 0.19 -32.35 -13.14
N ALA A 218 0.96 -33.28 -12.57
CA ALA A 218 2.14 -33.00 -11.76
C ALA A 218 3.25 -32.30 -12.56
N HIS A 219 3.40 -32.62 -13.86
CA HIS A 219 4.37 -31.91 -14.72
C HIS A 219 4.12 -30.41 -14.75
N LEU A 220 2.87 -29.98 -14.91
CA LEU A 220 2.54 -28.54 -14.99
C LEU A 220 2.87 -27.81 -13.68
N VAL A 221 2.51 -28.40 -12.53
CA VAL A 221 2.79 -27.83 -11.21
C VAL A 221 4.30 -27.75 -10.97
N LEU A 222 5.04 -28.82 -11.29
CA LEU A 222 6.49 -28.87 -11.14
C LEU A 222 7.18 -27.82 -12.03
N MET A 223 6.81 -27.72 -13.30
CA MET A 223 7.41 -26.74 -14.23
C MET A 223 7.18 -25.31 -13.78
N ASN A 224 5.95 -24.96 -13.40
CA ASN A 224 5.62 -23.63 -12.89
C ASN A 224 6.39 -23.30 -11.61
N SER A 225 6.55 -24.29 -10.73
CA SER A 225 7.27 -24.11 -9.46
C SER A 225 8.77 -23.94 -9.69
N LEU A 226 9.37 -24.74 -10.57
CA LEU A 226 10.79 -24.61 -10.97
C LEU A 226 11.07 -23.24 -11.61
N GLU A 227 10.18 -22.77 -12.48
CA GLU A 227 10.33 -21.46 -13.11
C GLU A 227 10.32 -20.34 -12.06
N LYS A 228 9.41 -20.39 -11.09
CA LYS A 228 9.36 -19.44 -9.98
C LYS A 228 10.59 -19.55 -9.07
N ALA A 229 11.11 -20.75 -8.82
CA ALA A 229 12.35 -20.92 -8.06
C ALA A 229 13.56 -20.26 -8.76
N ILE A 230 13.64 -20.36 -10.09
CA ILE A 230 14.68 -19.66 -10.86
C ILE A 230 14.53 -18.14 -10.71
N TRP A 231 13.31 -17.60 -10.83
CA TRP A 231 13.08 -16.16 -10.63
C TRP A 231 13.39 -15.71 -9.21
N ASN A 232 12.99 -16.47 -8.19
CA ASN A 232 13.31 -16.17 -6.80
C ASN A 232 14.83 -16.13 -6.56
N TRP A 233 15.58 -17.08 -7.14
CA TRP A 233 17.05 -17.07 -7.07
C TRP A 233 17.63 -15.82 -7.73
N MET A 234 17.18 -15.46 -8.93
CA MET A 234 17.65 -14.26 -9.62
C MET A 234 17.30 -12.96 -8.87
N ASP A 235 16.13 -12.87 -8.26
CA ASP A 235 15.70 -11.71 -7.47
C ASP A 235 16.46 -11.61 -6.14
N THR A 236 16.80 -12.75 -5.52
CA THR A 236 17.49 -12.80 -4.22
C THR A 236 19.01 -12.66 -4.36
N TYR A 237 19.60 -13.31 -5.35
CA TYR A 237 21.03 -13.38 -5.61
C TYR A 237 21.39 -12.90 -7.03
N PRO A 238 21.03 -11.66 -7.41
CA PRO A 238 21.21 -11.16 -8.77
C PRO A 238 22.68 -11.14 -9.22
N TYR A 239 23.62 -10.98 -8.28
CA TYR A 239 25.05 -11.03 -8.57
C TYR A 239 25.55 -12.46 -8.85
N GLU A 240 24.97 -13.50 -8.24
CA GLU A 240 25.29 -14.90 -8.62
C GLU A 240 24.87 -15.17 -10.06
N PHE A 241 23.71 -14.67 -10.48
CA PHE A 241 23.25 -14.78 -11.87
C PHE A 241 24.15 -13.99 -12.84
N ALA A 242 24.50 -12.75 -12.50
CA ALA A 242 25.41 -11.95 -13.32
C ALA A 242 26.80 -12.61 -13.47
N GLU A 243 27.29 -13.26 -12.41
CA GLU A 243 28.54 -14.00 -12.43
C GLU A 243 28.44 -15.29 -13.24
N LEU A 244 27.32 -16.02 -13.16
CA LEU A 244 27.06 -17.21 -13.98
C LEU A 244 27.20 -16.92 -15.48
N GLN A 245 26.81 -15.73 -15.93
CA GLN A 245 26.93 -15.32 -17.34
C GLN A 245 28.40 -15.20 -17.79
N LYS A 246 29.30 -14.82 -16.87
CA LYS A 246 30.74 -14.67 -17.15
C LYS A 246 31.52 -15.96 -16.93
N ASN A 247 31.18 -16.67 -15.86
CA ASN A 247 31.80 -17.90 -15.39
C ASN A 247 30.75 -19.02 -15.34
N PRO A 248 30.49 -19.70 -16.48
CA PRO A 248 29.45 -20.72 -16.57
C PRO A 248 29.69 -21.90 -15.63
N ASN A 249 28.63 -22.36 -14.96
CA ASN A 249 28.66 -23.55 -14.12
C ASN A 249 28.29 -24.80 -14.95
N GLU A 250 29.22 -25.74 -15.09
CA GLU A 250 29.04 -26.94 -15.93
C GLU A 250 27.96 -27.90 -15.41
N GLU A 251 27.86 -28.07 -14.09
CA GLU A 251 26.87 -28.97 -13.49
C GLU A 251 25.45 -28.43 -13.68
N LEU A 252 25.25 -27.13 -13.44
CA LEU A 252 23.99 -26.45 -13.70
C LEU A 252 23.63 -26.50 -15.18
N SER A 253 24.59 -26.18 -16.07
CA SER A 253 24.38 -26.23 -17.52
C SER A 253 23.94 -27.63 -17.97
N LYS A 254 24.57 -28.68 -17.45
CA LYS A 254 24.19 -30.08 -17.73
C LYS A 254 22.75 -30.37 -17.28
N CYS A 255 22.36 -29.92 -16.09
CA CYS A 255 20.98 -30.06 -15.61
C CYS A 255 19.99 -29.32 -16.52
N CYS A 256 20.29 -28.06 -16.87
CA CYS A 256 19.45 -27.25 -17.73
C CYS A 256 19.26 -27.86 -19.13
N GLU A 257 20.34 -28.38 -19.73
CA GLU A 257 20.27 -29.07 -21.01
C GLU A 257 19.42 -30.34 -20.94
N GLN A 258 19.62 -31.18 -19.92
CA GLN A 258 18.86 -32.43 -19.75
C GLN A 258 17.38 -32.16 -19.52
N LEU A 259 17.06 -31.19 -18.66
CA LEU A 259 15.67 -30.81 -18.42
C LEU A 259 15.04 -30.22 -19.68
N PHE A 260 15.76 -29.38 -20.43
CA PHE A 260 15.27 -28.85 -21.71
C PHE A 260 14.87 -29.98 -22.67
N ASP A 261 15.73 -31.00 -22.83
CA ASP A 261 15.48 -32.11 -23.76
C ASP A 261 14.29 -32.99 -23.30
N ILE A 262 14.08 -33.14 -21.99
CA ILE A 262 12.89 -33.78 -21.42
C ILE A 262 11.64 -32.96 -21.74
N LEU A 263 11.68 -31.63 -21.56
CA LEU A 263 10.56 -30.73 -21.83
C LEU A 263 10.22 -30.67 -23.32
N ASP A 264 11.23 -30.69 -24.20
CA ASP A 264 11.04 -30.74 -25.66
C ASP A 264 10.31 -32.02 -26.08
N THR A 265 10.67 -33.14 -25.46
CA THR A 265 10.00 -34.43 -25.68
C THR A 265 8.58 -34.47 -25.11
N PHE A 266 8.31 -33.75 -24.02
CA PHE A 266 6.95 -33.62 -23.48
C PHE A 266 6.03 -32.77 -24.37
N ALA A 267 6.61 -31.90 -25.21
CA ALA A 267 5.91 -30.89 -25.99
C ALA A 267 5.34 -31.40 -27.32
N ASP A 268 4.69 -32.56 -27.33
CA ASP A 268 4.21 -33.26 -28.54
C ASP A 268 3.13 -32.50 -29.34
N ASN A 269 2.46 -31.52 -28.73
CA ASN A 269 1.40 -30.75 -29.37
C ASN A 269 1.51 -29.24 -29.06
N LYS A 270 0.66 -28.43 -29.72
CA LYS A 270 0.66 -26.96 -29.54
C LYS A 270 0.43 -26.52 -28.09
N LYS A 271 -0.44 -27.22 -27.35
CA LYS A 271 -0.74 -26.92 -25.94
C LYS A 271 0.44 -27.28 -25.02
N GLY A 272 1.11 -28.40 -25.28
CA GLY A 272 2.32 -28.83 -24.57
C GLY A 272 3.47 -27.85 -24.80
N ARG A 273 3.72 -27.46 -26.06
CA ARG A 273 4.70 -26.42 -26.41
C ARG A 273 4.44 -25.12 -25.66
N ALA A 274 3.20 -24.62 -25.72
CA ALA A 274 2.83 -23.39 -25.05
C ALA A 274 3.07 -23.42 -23.52
N ALA A 275 3.00 -24.60 -22.89
CA ALA A 275 3.23 -24.75 -21.45
C ALA A 275 4.73 -24.79 -21.07
N VAL A 276 5.59 -25.35 -21.94
CA VAL A 276 7.03 -25.53 -21.61
C VAL A 276 7.92 -24.36 -22.01
N TRP A 277 7.52 -23.56 -23.01
CA TRP A 277 8.35 -22.47 -23.56
C TRP A 277 8.88 -21.48 -22.52
N PRO A 278 8.07 -21.01 -21.54
CA PRO A 278 8.56 -20.10 -20.51
C PRO A 278 9.70 -20.67 -19.66
N LEU A 279 9.66 -21.96 -19.31
CA LEU A 279 10.75 -22.61 -18.57
C LEU A 279 11.94 -22.90 -19.50
N GLN A 280 11.70 -23.35 -20.72
CA GLN A 280 12.75 -23.66 -21.70
C GLN A 280 13.67 -22.46 -21.98
N ILE A 281 13.13 -21.24 -22.12
CA ILE A 281 13.96 -20.05 -22.32
C ILE A 281 14.80 -19.73 -21.08
N MET A 282 14.26 -19.92 -19.87
CA MET A 282 15.02 -19.71 -18.63
C MET A 282 16.18 -20.71 -18.55
N LEU A 283 15.97 -21.99 -18.88
CA LEU A 283 17.02 -23.01 -18.89
C LEU A 283 18.16 -22.67 -19.88
N LEU A 284 17.83 -22.10 -21.04
CA LEU A 284 18.85 -21.64 -22.00
C LEU A 284 19.65 -20.44 -21.45
N ILE A 285 18.99 -19.48 -20.80
CA ILE A 285 19.66 -18.33 -20.18
C ILE A 285 20.59 -18.75 -19.03
N LEU A 286 20.23 -19.82 -18.31
CA LEU A 286 21.10 -20.46 -17.30
C LEU A 286 22.25 -21.28 -17.90
N SER A 287 22.30 -21.44 -19.23
CA SER A 287 23.35 -22.17 -19.96
C SER A 287 24.07 -21.27 -20.99
N PRO A 288 24.86 -20.27 -20.55
CA PRO A 288 25.35 -19.19 -21.43
C PRO A 288 26.11 -19.70 -22.66
N LYS A 289 26.98 -20.72 -22.51
CA LYS A 289 27.74 -21.31 -23.64
C LYS A 289 26.84 -21.93 -24.71
N VAL A 290 25.76 -22.59 -24.29
CA VAL A 290 24.78 -23.20 -25.21
C VAL A 290 23.99 -22.11 -25.92
N LEU A 291 23.57 -21.07 -25.19
CA LEU A 291 22.88 -19.92 -25.77
C LEU A 291 23.77 -19.18 -26.78
N GLU A 292 25.06 -19.00 -26.46
CA GLU A 292 26.06 -18.37 -27.33
C GLU A 292 26.21 -19.12 -28.64
N GLU A 293 26.37 -20.45 -28.59
CA GLU A 293 26.45 -21.28 -29.79
C GLU A 293 25.20 -21.17 -30.67
N ILE A 294 24.01 -21.20 -30.06
CA ILE A 294 22.74 -21.10 -30.78
C ILE A 294 22.58 -19.73 -31.45
N VAL A 295 22.85 -18.65 -30.74
CA VAL A 295 22.69 -17.28 -31.25
C VAL A 295 23.73 -16.96 -32.32
N ASN A 296 24.99 -17.39 -32.15
CA ASN A 296 26.04 -17.18 -33.14
C ASN A 296 25.78 -17.97 -34.44
N ALA A 297 25.04 -19.08 -34.36
CA ALA A 297 24.62 -19.83 -35.54
C ALA A 297 23.64 -19.08 -36.46
N ASP A 298 23.00 -18.00 -35.98
CA ASP A 298 22.21 -17.10 -36.85
C ASP A 298 23.12 -16.20 -37.70
N SER A 299 24.37 -16.01 -37.27
CA SER A 299 25.41 -15.26 -38.01
C SER A 299 26.30 -16.15 -38.88
N GLY A 300 25.92 -17.42 -39.09
CA GLY A 300 26.64 -18.39 -39.93
C GLY A 300 27.68 -19.26 -39.21
N ALA A 301 27.80 -19.17 -37.89
CA ALA A 301 28.66 -20.07 -37.12
C ALA A 301 28.11 -21.51 -37.11
N PRO A 302 28.98 -22.54 -36.97
CA PRO A 302 28.52 -23.92 -36.85
C PRO A 302 27.72 -24.12 -35.56
N CYS A 303 26.62 -24.89 -35.66
CA CYS A 303 25.79 -25.29 -34.52
C CYS A 303 25.84 -26.81 -34.38
N SER A 304 26.15 -27.29 -33.19
CA SER A 304 26.19 -28.71 -32.86
C SER A 304 24.83 -29.36 -33.13
N PRO A 305 24.79 -30.57 -33.72
CA PRO A 305 23.54 -31.32 -33.89
C PRO A 305 22.76 -31.50 -32.58
N ARG A 306 23.46 -31.57 -31.44
CA ARG A 306 22.86 -31.66 -30.09
C ARG A 306 22.04 -30.41 -29.73
N HIS A 307 22.38 -29.25 -30.26
CA HIS A 307 21.71 -27.97 -29.99
C HIS A 307 20.67 -27.58 -31.06
N SER A 308 20.51 -28.38 -32.12
CA SER A 308 19.59 -28.10 -33.22
C SER A 308 18.14 -27.90 -32.77
N LYS A 309 17.63 -28.75 -31.87
CA LYS A 309 16.27 -28.61 -31.29
C LYS A 309 16.11 -27.33 -30.47
N LYS A 310 17.14 -26.97 -29.69
CA LYS A 310 17.17 -25.74 -28.88
C LYS A 310 17.17 -24.48 -29.78
N LYS A 311 17.89 -24.51 -30.91
CA LYS A 311 17.82 -23.48 -31.95
C LYS A 311 16.43 -23.39 -32.58
N GLN A 312 15.85 -24.53 -32.99
CA GLN A 312 14.50 -24.56 -33.58
C GLN A 312 13.42 -24.01 -32.64
N PHE A 313 13.57 -24.22 -31.33
CA PHE A 313 12.73 -23.59 -30.31
C PHE A 313 12.82 -22.07 -30.37
N ILE A 314 14.03 -21.49 -30.34
CA ILE A 314 14.23 -20.03 -30.44
C ILE A 314 13.61 -19.49 -31.74
N ASP A 315 13.84 -20.15 -32.87
CA ASP A 315 13.27 -19.75 -34.17
C ASP A 315 11.74 -19.79 -34.16
N ALA A 316 11.15 -20.80 -33.52
CA ALA A 316 9.71 -20.91 -33.39
C ALA A 316 9.13 -19.77 -32.53
N VAL A 317 9.79 -19.40 -31.43
CA VAL A 317 9.39 -18.28 -30.57
C VAL A 317 9.47 -16.96 -31.35
N LYS A 318 10.59 -16.69 -32.05
CA LYS A 318 10.76 -15.49 -32.89
C LYS A 318 9.66 -15.38 -33.95
N ARG A 319 9.34 -16.48 -34.65
CA ARG A 319 8.26 -16.50 -35.67
C ARG A 319 6.87 -16.25 -35.08
N CYS A 320 6.60 -16.65 -33.84
CA CYS A 320 5.26 -16.54 -33.25
C CYS A 320 4.90 -15.13 -32.76
N ILE A 321 5.89 -14.28 -32.47
CA ILE A 321 5.68 -12.87 -32.08
C ILE A 321 5.69 -11.91 -33.27
N ASN A 322 6.14 -12.35 -34.44
CA ASN A 322 6.20 -11.50 -35.63
C ASN A 322 4.77 -11.07 -36.05
N PRO A 323 4.50 -9.75 -36.26
CA PRO A 323 3.19 -9.24 -36.62
C PRO A 323 2.57 -9.85 -37.89
N HIS A 324 3.40 -10.32 -38.82
CA HIS A 324 2.98 -10.93 -40.09
C HIS A 324 2.98 -12.47 -40.05
N GLY A 325 3.26 -13.07 -38.88
CA GLY A 325 3.31 -14.52 -38.72
C GLY A 325 1.93 -15.16 -38.67
N ASN A 326 1.71 -16.22 -39.48
CA ASN A 326 0.49 -17.03 -39.43
C ASN A 326 0.56 -18.09 -38.31
N SER A 327 0.65 -17.63 -37.06
CA SER A 327 0.78 -18.49 -35.87
C SER A 327 -0.54 -18.63 -35.13
N SER A 328 -0.77 -19.79 -34.49
CA SER A 328 -1.96 -19.98 -33.66
C SER A 328 -1.92 -19.05 -32.44
N LYS A 329 -3.07 -18.45 -32.09
CA LYS A 329 -3.20 -17.51 -30.96
C LYS A 329 -2.49 -17.98 -29.69
N GLN A 330 -2.72 -19.23 -29.27
CA GLN A 330 -2.11 -19.80 -28.06
C GLN A 330 -0.57 -19.82 -28.08
N LEU A 331 0.03 -20.10 -29.24
CA LEU A 331 1.49 -20.09 -29.38
C LEU A 331 2.02 -18.66 -29.39
N THR A 332 1.33 -17.71 -30.02
CA THR A 332 1.69 -16.28 -29.94
C THR A 332 1.61 -15.76 -28.50
N GLU A 333 0.56 -16.13 -27.77
CA GLU A 333 0.40 -15.78 -26.35
C GLU A 333 1.53 -16.35 -25.48
N SER A 334 1.91 -17.62 -25.68
CA SER A 334 3.03 -18.24 -24.97
C SER A 334 4.40 -17.67 -25.39
N ALA A 335 4.58 -17.36 -26.68
CA ALA A 335 5.79 -16.70 -27.18
C ALA A 335 5.96 -15.31 -26.57
N ALA A 336 4.88 -14.55 -26.39
CA ALA A 336 4.91 -13.27 -25.70
C ALA A 336 5.40 -13.41 -24.25
N VAL A 337 4.84 -14.37 -23.48
CA VAL A 337 5.31 -14.67 -22.11
C VAL A 337 6.79 -15.03 -22.09
N THR A 338 7.21 -15.90 -23.01
CA THR A 338 8.58 -16.38 -23.15
C THR A 338 9.55 -15.22 -23.46
N CYS A 339 9.18 -14.33 -24.39
CA CYS A 339 10.01 -13.18 -24.77
C CYS A 339 10.09 -12.12 -23.67
N VAL A 340 9.01 -11.88 -22.91
CA VAL A 340 9.07 -10.98 -21.75
C VAL A 340 10.02 -11.52 -20.70
N LYS A 341 10.00 -12.84 -20.42
CA LYS A 341 10.95 -13.48 -19.50
C LYS A 341 12.39 -13.32 -19.96
N LEU A 342 12.66 -13.54 -21.24
CA LEU A 342 13.97 -13.28 -21.84
C LEU A 342 14.41 -11.82 -21.66
N CYS A 343 13.53 -10.86 -21.99
CA CYS A 343 13.84 -9.44 -21.83
C CYS A 343 14.13 -9.10 -20.36
N LYS A 344 13.29 -9.57 -19.44
CA LYS A 344 13.46 -9.35 -18.00
C LYS A 344 14.77 -9.93 -17.49
N ALA A 345 15.07 -11.19 -17.84
CA ALA A 345 16.29 -11.87 -17.41
C ALA A 345 17.54 -11.14 -17.92
N SER A 346 17.53 -10.63 -19.16
CA SER A 346 18.64 -9.84 -19.69
C SER A 346 18.95 -8.57 -18.87
N THR A 347 17.96 -8.01 -18.14
CA THR A 347 18.20 -6.84 -17.28
C THR A 347 19.08 -7.18 -16.06
N TYR A 348 19.18 -8.44 -15.67
CA TYR A 348 20.03 -8.89 -14.56
C TYR A 348 21.47 -9.17 -15.02
N ILE A 349 21.75 -9.01 -16.32
CA ILE A 349 23.11 -9.05 -16.88
C ILE A 349 23.65 -7.63 -16.86
N ASN A 350 24.90 -7.47 -16.40
CA ASN A 350 25.53 -6.15 -16.33
C ASN A 350 25.77 -5.61 -17.75
N ILE A 351 25.37 -4.36 -18.00
CA ILE A 351 25.51 -3.68 -19.31
C ILE A 351 26.96 -3.58 -19.80
N LEU A 352 27.94 -3.70 -18.90
CA LEU A 352 29.36 -3.72 -19.25
C LEU A 352 29.78 -5.01 -19.97
N ASP A 353 28.98 -6.07 -19.89
CA ASP A 353 29.15 -7.30 -20.67
C ASP A 353 28.46 -7.17 -22.04
N SER A 354 28.84 -6.15 -22.82
CA SER A 354 28.14 -5.78 -24.06
C SER A 354 28.13 -6.88 -25.14
N ASN A 355 29.07 -7.83 -25.05
CA ASN A 355 29.20 -8.94 -25.99
C ASN A 355 28.29 -10.14 -25.63
N ASN A 356 27.60 -10.08 -24.49
CA ASN A 356 26.71 -11.15 -24.07
C ASN A 356 25.60 -11.38 -25.10
N VAL A 357 25.53 -12.60 -25.64
CA VAL A 357 24.58 -12.98 -26.70
C VAL A 357 23.11 -12.85 -26.31
N ALA A 358 22.79 -12.81 -25.01
CA ALA A 358 21.43 -12.58 -24.55
C ALA A 358 20.92 -11.21 -25.01
N PHE A 359 21.79 -10.19 -25.06
CA PHE A 359 21.43 -8.87 -25.59
C PHE A 359 21.11 -8.93 -27.08
N THR A 360 21.92 -9.64 -27.88
CA THR A 360 21.68 -9.86 -29.31
C THR A 360 20.33 -10.55 -29.55
N LEU A 361 20.04 -11.60 -28.77
CA LEU A 361 18.77 -12.31 -28.85
C LEU A 361 17.59 -11.40 -28.48
N VAL A 362 17.70 -10.62 -27.41
CA VAL A 362 16.69 -9.63 -27.01
C VAL A 362 16.46 -8.59 -28.11
N GLN A 363 17.51 -8.06 -28.73
CA GLN A 363 17.35 -7.10 -29.83
C GLN A 363 16.54 -7.66 -31.00
N SER A 364 16.67 -8.96 -31.28
CA SER A 364 15.92 -9.62 -32.37
C SER A 364 14.42 -9.76 -32.11
N VAL A 365 13.96 -9.70 -30.85
CA VAL A 365 12.55 -9.92 -30.48
C VAL A 365 11.86 -8.67 -29.91
N LEU A 366 12.61 -7.71 -29.38
CA LEU A 366 12.07 -6.64 -28.54
C LEU A 366 11.07 -5.74 -29.28
N ASN A 367 11.31 -5.41 -30.55
CA ASN A 367 10.43 -4.52 -31.31
C ASN A 367 9.10 -5.18 -31.69
N ASP A 368 9.14 -6.44 -32.11
CA ASP A 368 7.94 -7.24 -32.39
C ASP A 368 7.12 -7.46 -31.12
N LEU A 369 7.78 -7.77 -30.00
CA LEU A 369 7.14 -7.92 -28.70
C LEU A 369 6.43 -6.64 -28.24
N LYS A 370 7.08 -5.47 -28.37
CA LYS A 370 6.45 -4.17 -28.05
C LYS A 370 5.23 -3.92 -28.93
N SER A 371 5.34 -4.20 -30.23
CA SER A 371 4.24 -4.02 -31.20
C SER A 371 3.07 -4.96 -30.95
N LEU A 372 3.33 -6.14 -30.35
CA LEU A 372 2.31 -7.10 -29.95
C LEU A 372 1.60 -6.69 -28.65
N LEU A 373 2.36 -6.30 -27.62
CA LEU A 373 1.83 -6.03 -26.28
C LEU A 373 1.22 -4.63 -26.12
N PHE A 374 1.78 -3.62 -26.80
CA PHE A 374 1.38 -2.23 -26.68
C PHE A 374 0.74 -1.73 -27.98
N ASN A 375 -0.32 -2.40 -28.43
CA ASN A 375 -1.07 -2.01 -29.63
C ASN A 375 -2.46 -1.49 -29.25
N PRO A 376 -2.73 -0.17 -29.33
CA PRO A 376 -4.06 0.38 -29.01
C PRO A 376 -5.18 -0.14 -29.91
N SER A 377 -4.89 -0.42 -31.19
CA SER A 377 -5.88 -0.89 -32.16
C SER A 377 -6.27 -2.35 -31.97
N LYS A 378 -5.36 -3.16 -31.43
CA LYS A 378 -5.60 -4.58 -31.12
C LYS A 378 -4.94 -4.94 -29.78
N PRO A 379 -5.59 -4.62 -28.65
CA PRO A 379 -5.03 -4.89 -27.33
C PRO A 379 -4.75 -6.37 -27.12
N PHE A 380 -3.60 -6.67 -26.52
CA PHE A 380 -3.22 -8.04 -26.18
C PHE A 380 -4.16 -8.60 -25.09
N SER A 381 -4.69 -9.82 -25.32
CA SER A 381 -5.49 -10.52 -24.31
C SER A 381 -5.47 -12.04 -24.50
N ARG A 382 -5.16 -12.76 -23.41
CA ARG A 382 -5.29 -14.22 -23.28
C ARG A 382 -6.69 -14.68 -22.84
N GLY A 383 -7.64 -13.74 -22.69
CA GLY A 383 -9.00 -13.98 -22.19
C GLY A 383 -9.21 -13.42 -20.79
N GLN A 384 -10.48 -13.35 -20.35
CA GLN A 384 -10.88 -12.71 -19.09
C GLN A 384 -10.17 -13.30 -17.86
N ASN A 385 -10.03 -14.62 -17.80
CA ASN A 385 -9.34 -15.32 -16.69
C ASN A 385 -7.85 -14.96 -16.54
N TYR A 386 -7.24 -14.34 -17.56
CA TYR A 386 -5.82 -13.97 -17.56
C TYR A 386 -5.59 -12.46 -17.47
N LEU A 387 -6.63 -11.66 -17.26
CA LEU A 387 -6.54 -10.20 -17.35
C LEU A 387 -5.46 -9.60 -16.43
N TYR A 388 -5.40 -10.01 -15.16
CA TYR A 388 -4.34 -9.55 -14.24
C TYR A 388 -2.95 -10.09 -14.62
N LEU A 389 -2.87 -11.32 -15.09
CA LEU A 389 -1.62 -11.93 -15.56
C LEU A 389 -1.11 -11.26 -16.85
N ASP A 390 -2.00 -10.74 -17.70
CA ASP A 390 -1.68 -9.95 -18.89
C ASP A 390 -1.13 -8.58 -18.48
N MET A 391 -1.70 -7.94 -17.46
CA MET A 391 -1.16 -6.69 -16.91
C MET A 391 0.23 -6.90 -16.31
N ASP A 392 0.42 -7.93 -15.48
CA ASP A 392 1.72 -8.23 -14.89
C ASP A 392 2.77 -8.54 -15.97
N LEU A 393 2.37 -9.24 -17.05
CA LEU A 393 3.21 -9.48 -18.22
C LEU A 393 3.61 -8.17 -18.92
N MET A 394 2.65 -7.26 -19.15
CA MET A 394 2.91 -5.96 -19.76
C MET A 394 3.77 -5.06 -18.86
N ILE A 395 3.60 -5.11 -17.54
CA ILE A 395 4.44 -4.40 -16.56
C ILE A 395 5.88 -4.92 -16.62
N ASP A 396 6.07 -6.24 -16.57
CA ASP A 396 7.39 -6.85 -16.69
C ASP A 396 8.05 -6.48 -18.02
N CYS A 397 7.28 -6.45 -19.12
CA CYS A 397 7.76 -6.00 -20.43
C CYS A 397 8.19 -4.53 -20.41
N PHE A 398 7.35 -3.64 -19.86
CA PHE A 398 7.62 -2.21 -19.82
C PHE A 398 8.87 -1.90 -18.99
N VAL A 399 8.98 -2.47 -17.78
CA VAL A 399 10.14 -2.32 -16.90
C VAL A 399 11.40 -2.84 -17.59
N SER A 400 11.30 -3.97 -18.30
CA SER A 400 12.42 -4.50 -19.08
C SER A 400 12.84 -3.56 -20.21
N CYS A 401 11.87 -3.02 -20.97
CA CYS A 401 12.13 -2.05 -22.03
C CYS A 401 12.82 -0.80 -21.49
N PHE A 402 12.37 -0.30 -20.34
CA PHE A 402 12.99 0.84 -19.65
C PHE A 402 14.44 0.53 -19.26
N ARG A 403 14.70 -0.65 -18.68
CA ARG A 403 16.05 -1.06 -18.25
C ARG A 403 17.01 -1.31 -19.42
N ILE A 404 16.52 -1.81 -20.55
CA ILE A 404 17.34 -2.16 -21.73
C ILE A 404 17.61 -0.93 -22.61
N LYS A 405 16.58 -0.13 -22.92
CA LYS A 405 16.64 1.03 -23.83
C LYS A 405 15.76 2.18 -23.31
N PRO A 406 16.17 2.87 -22.23
CA PRO A 406 15.33 3.87 -21.56
C PRO A 406 14.92 5.04 -22.47
N HIS A 407 15.83 5.50 -23.34
CA HIS A 407 15.61 6.68 -24.20
C HIS A 407 14.75 6.41 -25.45
N ASN A 408 14.54 5.14 -25.84
CA ASN A 408 13.79 4.78 -27.05
C ASN A 408 12.63 3.84 -26.73
N ASN A 409 11.81 4.24 -25.76
CA ASN A 409 10.68 3.46 -25.30
C ASN A 409 9.37 3.89 -26.01
N VAL A 410 9.06 3.24 -27.13
CA VAL A 410 7.78 3.45 -27.85
C VAL A 410 6.58 3.13 -26.96
N ALA A 411 6.67 2.12 -26.09
CA ALA A 411 5.60 1.77 -25.17
C ALA A 411 5.27 2.92 -24.21
N LEU A 412 6.29 3.68 -23.73
CA LEU A 412 6.08 4.88 -22.92
C LEU A 412 5.19 5.90 -23.62
N LYS A 413 5.44 6.20 -24.91
CA LYS A 413 4.61 7.13 -25.68
C LYS A 413 3.17 6.64 -25.83
N ILE A 414 2.99 5.35 -26.10
CA ILE A 414 1.66 4.74 -26.25
C ILE A 414 0.89 4.81 -24.92
N CYS A 415 1.54 4.44 -23.82
CA CYS A 415 0.91 4.45 -22.51
C CYS A 415 0.69 5.86 -21.96
N LEU A 416 1.43 6.89 -22.39
CA LEU A 416 1.19 8.28 -21.98
C LEU A 416 0.02 8.93 -22.72
N ASN A 417 -0.38 8.40 -23.88
CA ASN A 417 -1.46 8.97 -24.67
C ASN A 417 -2.81 8.79 -23.95
N LEU A 418 -3.52 9.90 -23.70
CA LEU A 418 -4.82 9.91 -23.00
C LEU A 418 -5.92 9.14 -23.75
N THR A 419 -5.80 8.98 -25.07
CA THR A 419 -6.77 8.21 -25.87
C THR A 419 -6.52 6.70 -25.83
N SER A 420 -5.39 6.26 -25.26
CA SER A 420 -5.10 4.84 -25.09
C SER A 420 -6.05 4.19 -24.07
N PRO A 421 -6.29 2.87 -24.18
CA PRO A 421 -7.06 2.13 -23.18
C PRO A 421 -6.49 2.27 -21.76
N SER A 422 -7.37 2.33 -20.75
CA SER A 422 -6.99 2.55 -19.34
C SER A 422 -6.02 1.49 -18.78
N ILE A 423 -6.04 0.27 -19.35
CA ILE A 423 -5.09 -0.78 -18.99
C ILE A 423 -3.64 -0.35 -19.26
N TYR A 424 -3.38 0.43 -20.32
CA TYR A 424 -2.04 0.93 -20.63
C TYR A 424 -1.60 2.05 -19.69
N HIS A 425 -2.52 2.91 -19.25
CA HIS A 425 -2.26 3.88 -18.19
C HIS A 425 -1.89 3.17 -16.89
N PHE A 426 -2.65 2.13 -16.51
CA PHE A 426 -2.37 1.33 -15.32
C PHE A 426 -1.02 0.61 -15.39
N VAL A 427 -0.73 -0.02 -16.54
CA VAL A 427 0.57 -0.67 -16.79
C VAL A 427 1.71 0.34 -16.64
N LEU A 428 1.60 1.54 -17.22
CA LEU A 428 2.63 2.57 -17.10
C LEU A 428 2.86 2.97 -15.65
N VAL A 429 1.81 3.39 -14.95
CA VAL A 429 1.92 3.91 -13.58
C VAL A 429 2.49 2.83 -12.65
N ARG A 430 1.99 1.59 -12.76
CA ARG A 430 2.49 0.45 -11.96
C ARG A 430 3.93 0.07 -12.32
N SER A 431 4.33 0.23 -13.57
CA SER A 431 5.72 0.00 -14.00
C SER A 431 6.67 1.06 -13.45
N LEU A 432 6.32 2.34 -13.53
CA LEU A 432 7.13 3.43 -12.96
C LEU A 432 7.24 3.28 -11.43
N TYR A 433 6.13 2.95 -10.77
CA TYR A 433 6.12 2.67 -9.33
C TYR A 433 7.05 1.51 -8.97
N ARG A 434 7.07 0.41 -9.76
CA ARG A 434 8.01 -0.69 -9.57
C ARG A 434 9.46 -0.29 -9.82
N VAL A 435 9.74 0.58 -10.80
CA VAL A 435 11.11 1.09 -11.05
C VAL A 435 11.65 1.86 -9.84
N ILE A 436 10.79 2.63 -9.16
CA ILE A 436 11.17 3.42 -7.98
C ILE A 436 11.31 2.55 -6.72
N THR A 437 10.36 1.65 -6.48
CA THR A 437 10.25 0.93 -5.19
C THR A 437 11.03 -0.38 -5.12
N GLN A 438 11.39 -0.97 -6.27
CA GLN A 438 12.19 -2.20 -6.28
C GLN A 438 13.67 -1.89 -5.94
N PRO A 439 14.33 -2.72 -5.11
CA PRO A 439 15.78 -2.62 -4.90
C PRO A 439 16.54 -2.63 -6.24
N ARG A 440 17.37 -1.61 -6.45
CA ARG A 440 17.98 -1.33 -7.76
C ARG A 440 19.36 -2.01 -7.89
N LEU A 441 19.60 -2.69 -9.02
CA LEU A 441 20.96 -3.07 -9.43
C LEU A 441 21.73 -1.85 -9.92
N GLN A 442 23.03 -1.80 -9.68
CA GLN A 442 23.84 -0.60 -9.92
C GLN A 442 23.77 -0.11 -11.38
N TRP A 443 23.62 -1.03 -12.34
CA TRP A 443 23.53 -0.75 -13.78
C TRP A 443 22.10 -0.48 -14.31
N TRP A 444 21.06 -0.61 -13.49
CA TRP A 444 19.70 -0.26 -13.93
C TRP A 444 19.53 1.26 -14.02
N PRO A 445 18.88 1.80 -15.06
CA PRO A 445 18.64 3.23 -15.18
C PRO A 445 17.78 3.75 -14.03
N GLN A 446 17.96 5.04 -13.72
CA GLN A 446 17.16 5.76 -12.74
C GLN A 446 15.91 6.36 -13.38
N ILE A 447 14.92 6.65 -12.54
CA ILE A 447 13.60 7.15 -12.96
C ILE A 447 13.63 8.58 -13.53
N ASP A 448 14.68 9.33 -13.24
CA ASP A 448 14.93 10.70 -13.70
C ASP A 448 14.85 10.87 -15.22
N LEU A 449 15.16 9.81 -15.97
CA LEU A 449 14.99 9.75 -17.43
C LEU A 449 13.54 10.00 -17.89
N VAL A 450 12.56 9.82 -17.02
CA VAL A 450 11.12 10.03 -17.29
C VAL A 450 10.66 11.46 -16.92
N TYR A 451 11.46 12.25 -16.20
CA TYR A 451 11.07 13.62 -15.78
C TYR A 451 10.74 14.53 -16.97
N SER A 452 11.31 14.29 -18.15
CA SER A 452 10.93 15.02 -19.37
C SER A 452 9.46 14.81 -19.81
N ARG A 453 8.74 13.85 -19.21
CA ARG A 453 7.34 13.48 -19.50
C ARG A 453 6.35 13.90 -18.41
N SER A 454 6.77 14.78 -17.50
CA SER A 454 5.95 15.21 -16.37
C SER A 454 4.65 15.91 -16.80
N SER A 455 4.64 16.64 -17.92
CA SER A 455 3.41 17.24 -18.45
C SER A 455 2.35 16.20 -18.81
N GLU A 456 2.75 15.14 -19.51
CA GLU A 456 1.85 14.06 -19.92
C GLU A 456 1.34 13.28 -18.69
N LEU A 457 2.19 13.05 -17.70
CA LEU A 457 1.80 12.40 -16.44
C LEU A 457 0.82 13.23 -15.62
N ARG A 458 1.02 14.56 -15.52
CA ARG A 458 0.07 15.47 -14.88
C ARG A 458 -1.28 15.48 -15.60
N ALA A 459 -1.27 15.53 -16.94
CA ALA A 459 -2.50 15.48 -17.72
C ALA A 459 -3.27 14.17 -17.50
N MET A 460 -2.58 13.03 -17.40
CA MET A 460 -3.18 11.74 -17.07
C MET A 460 -3.76 11.72 -15.66
N PHE A 461 -3.10 12.37 -14.70
CA PHE A 461 -3.59 12.47 -13.32
C PHE A 461 -4.89 13.28 -13.28
N THR A 462 -4.90 14.47 -13.90
CA THR A 462 -6.08 15.33 -13.98
C THR A 462 -7.24 14.61 -14.69
N ASP A 463 -6.99 13.94 -15.83
CA ASP A 463 -8.02 13.18 -16.56
C ASP A 463 -8.59 12.02 -15.71
N THR A 464 -7.74 11.26 -15.04
CA THR A 464 -8.16 10.15 -14.18
C THR A 464 -8.97 10.66 -12.97
N LEU A 465 -8.50 11.74 -12.34
CA LEU A 465 -9.19 12.40 -11.23
C LEU A 465 -10.60 12.84 -11.64
N ASN A 466 -10.73 13.50 -12.79
CA ASN A 466 -12.02 13.96 -13.31
C ASN A 466 -12.97 12.79 -13.61
N LYS A 467 -12.49 11.70 -14.21
CA LYS A 467 -13.28 10.49 -14.47
C LYS A 467 -13.81 9.85 -13.19
N VAL A 468 -12.98 9.80 -12.14
CA VAL A 468 -13.39 9.27 -10.83
C VAL A 468 -14.40 10.19 -10.16
N ALA A 469 -14.15 11.51 -10.16
CA ALA A 469 -15.06 12.49 -9.56
C ALA A 469 -16.46 12.45 -10.22
N GLN A 470 -16.54 12.35 -11.55
CA GLN A 470 -17.81 12.23 -12.27
C GLN A 470 -18.56 10.93 -11.94
N GLY A 471 -17.83 9.81 -11.80
CA GLY A 471 -18.42 8.52 -11.40
C GLY A 471 -19.02 8.53 -9.98
N CYS A 472 -18.48 9.34 -9.07
CA CYS A 472 -19.04 9.51 -7.73
C CYS A 472 -20.35 10.31 -7.71
N ILE A 473 -20.61 11.17 -8.70
CA ILE A 473 -21.80 12.03 -8.79
C ILE A 473 -23.01 11.28 -9.38
N ALA A 474 -22.77 10.24 -10.19
CA ALA A 474 -23.80 9.47 -10.90
C ALA A 474 -24.73 8.63 -9.99
N HIS A 475 -24.42 8.48 -8.70
CA HIS A 475 -25.28 7.76 -7.74
C HIS A 475 -26.32 8.64 -7.03
N THR A 476 -26.42 9.92 -7.38
CA THR A 476 -27.56 10.77 -7.00
C THR A 476 -28.56 10.78 -8.15
N PRO A 477 -29.80 10.27 -8.00
CA PRO A 477 -30.79 10.36 -9.06
C PRO A 477 -31.21 11.83 -9.19
N LEU A 478 -30.60 12.54 -10.15
CA LEU A 478 -31.03 13.87 -10.52
C LEU A 478 -32.47 13.77 -11.04
N ARG A 479 -33.41 14.35 -10.29
CA ARG A 479 -34.79 14.57 -10.75
C ARG A 479 -34.75 15.30 -12.09
N MET A 480 -35.39 14.69 -13.08
CA MET A 480 -35.54 15.22 -14.44
C MET A 480 -36.00 16.68 -14.43
N ILE A 481 -35.36 17.51 -15.25
CA ILE A 481 -36.07 18.58 -15.96
C ILE A 481 -36.18 18.12 -17.40
N GLN A 482 -37.41 17.83 -17.83
CA GLN A 482 -37.76 17.55 -19.22
C GLN A 482 -37.59 18.84 -20.04
N SER A 483 -36.58 18.90 -20.90
CA SER A 483 -36.57 19.82 -22.03
C SER A 483 -36.90 19.01 -23.30
N LEU A 484 -38.10 19.24 -23.82
CA LEU A 484 -38.60 18.72 -25.09
C LEU A 484 -37.76 19.27 -26.25
N THR A 485 -37.13 18.39 -27.04
CA THR A 485 -36.97 18.57 -28.50
C THR A 485 -36.52 17.27 -29.19
N LEU A 486 -37.46 16.72 -29.96
CA LEU A 486 -37.38 15.96 -31.22
C LEU A 486 -36.35 14.82 -31.42
N LYS A 487 -36.95 13.62 -31.48
CA LYS A 487 -36.48 12.29 -31.86
C LYS A 487 -35.50 12.22 -33.05
N GLY A 488 -34.40 11.51 -32.85
CA GLY A 488 -33.70 10.70 -33.86
C GLY A 488 -33.54 9.28 -33.29
N LYS A 489 -34.16 8.30 -33.95
CA LYS A 489 -34.22 6.89 -33.56
C LYS A 489 -33.00 6.18 -34.17
N ASP A 490 -32.20 5.47 -33.37
CA ASP A 490 -31.87 4.06 -33.60
C ASP A 490 -30.71 3.55 -32.71
N SER A 491 -30.84 2.27 -32.32
CA SER A 491 -29.82 1.39 -31.72
C SER A 491 -29.68 1.40 -30.18
N GLN A 492 -30.74 1.01 -29.46
CA GLN A 492 -30.61 0.47 -28.11
C GLN A 492 -30.01 -0.95 -28.15
N ALA A 493 -28.70 -1.06 -27.98
CA ALA A 493 -28.07 -2.30 -27.54
C ALA A 493 -28.11 -2.37 -26.01
N LYS A 494 -28.74 -3.42 -25.49
CA LYS A 494 -28.79 -3.78 -24.06
C LYS A 494 -27.37 -3.98 -23.51
N PHE A 495 -26.79 -2.96 -22.89
CA PHE A 495 -25.64 -3.14 -21.99
C PHE A 495 -26.19 -3.31 -20.58
N LYS A 496 -26.32 -4.56 -20.16
CA LYS A 496 -26.62 -4.92 -18.77
C LYS A 496 -25.30 -4.91 -18.03
N ASP A 497 -25.11 -3.91 -17.18
CA ASP A 497 -23.98 -3.76 -16.27
C ASP A 497 -23.69 -5.07 -15.51
N ARG A 498 -22.60 -5.71 -15.89
CA ARG A 498 -21.73 -6.49 -15.02
C ARG A 498 -20.32 -5.94 -15.25
N ALA A 499 -20.05 -4.78 -14.68
CA ALA A 499 -18.77 -4.08 -14.78
C ALA A 499 -18.00 -4.19 -13.45
N GLU A 500 -17.69 -5.42 -13.04
CA GLU A 500 -16.52 -5.71 -12.22
C GLU A 500 -15.62 -6.54 -13.13
N GLU A 501 -14.42 -6.06 -13.49
CA GLU A 501 -13.24 -6.90 -13.82
C GLU A 501 -12.01 -6.18 -14.41
N VAL A 502 -12.06 -4.89 -14.80
CA VAL A 502 -10.84 -4.08 -15.08
C VAL A 502 -10.44 -3.31 -13.81
N PRO A 503 -9.14 -3.08 -13.49
CA PRO A 503 -8.76 -2.13 -12.46
C PRO A 503 -9.47 -0.81 -12.75
N GLY A 504 -10.48 -0.48 -11.94
CA GLY A 504 -11.27 0.72 -12.16
C GLY A 504 -10.39 1.96 -12.11
N ASN A 505 -10.86 3.07 -12.67
CA ASN A 505 -10.15 4.35 -12.62
C ASN A 505 -9.74 4.74 -11.19
N ARG A 506 -10.43 4.24 -10.15
CA ARG A 506 -10.02 4.34 -8.74
C ARG A 506 -8.66 3.69 -8.45
N ASN A 507 -8.41 2.47 -8.93
CA ASN A 507 -7.14 1.79 -8.68
C ASN A 507 -6.01 2.44 -9.49
N LEU A 508 -6.29 2.91 -10.70
CA LEU A 508 -5.36 3.75 -11.45
C LEU A 508 -5.01 5.01 -10.65
N LEU A 509 -6.01 5.75 -10.17
CA LEU A 509 -5.82 6.94 -9.35
C LEU A 509 -4.99 6.66 -8.10
N LEU A 510 -5.27 5.58 -7.37
CA LEU A 510 -4.49 5.15 -6.20
C LEU A 510 -3.01 5.00 -6.56
N TYR A 511 -2.69 4.26 -7.64
CA TYR A 511 -1.32 4.07 -8.06
C TYR A 511 -0.66 5.36 -8.60
N MET A 512 -1.44 6.29 -9.16
CA MET A 512 -0.90 7.61 -9.54
C MET A 512 -0.52 8.41 -8.31
N VAL A 513 -1.36 8.42 -7.26
CA VAL A 513 -1.04 9.09 -6.00
C VAL A 513 0.17 8.43 -5.32
N ARG A 514 0.26 7.10 -5.33
CA ARG A 514 1.46 6.36 -4.87
C ARG A 514 2.71 6.72 -5.65
N LEU A 515 2.60 6.94 -6.95
CA LEU A 515 3.71 7.35 -7.79
C LEU A 515 4.21 8.75 -7.40
N ILE A 516 3.28 9.68 -7.15
CA ILE A 516 3.58 11.04 -6.68
C ILE A 516 4.28 11.00 -5.32
N HIS A 517 3.77 10.17 -4.40
CA HIS A 517 4.36 9.97 -3.09
C HIS A 517 5.80 9.40 -3.21
N ALA A 518 5.99 8.36 -4.02
CA ALA A 518 7.27 7.68 -4.13
C ALA A 518 8.36 8.52 -4.82
N ASP A 519 8.03 9.29 -5.87
CA ASP A 519 8.93 10.26 -6.48
C ASP A 519 8.17 11.49 -7.01
N PRO A 520 8.09 12.58 -6.21
CA PRO A 520 7.38 13.79 -6.61
C PRO A 520 7.95 14.50 -7.85
N MET A 521 9.22 14.27 -8.19
CA MET A 521 9.85 14.94 -9.33
C MET A 521 9.22 14.53 -10.67
N LEU A 522 8.60 13.34 -10.73
CA LEU A 522 7.79 12.91 -11.87
C LEU A 522 6.63 13.87 -12.17
N MET A 523 6.14 14.61 -11.18
CA MET A 523 5.10 15.62 -11.37
C MET A 523 5.59 17.05 -11.22
N LEU A 524 6.75 17.31 -10.63
CA LEU A 524 7.25 18.68 -10.42
C LEU A 524 8.19 19.17 -11.53
N ASN A 525 8.76 18.28 -12.35
CA ASN A 525 9.66 18.71 -13.42
C ASN A 525 8.92 19.53 -14.49
N ASN A 526 9.47 20.71 -14.81
CA ASN A 526 8.92 21.67 -15.77
C ASN A 526 10.01 22.35 -16.61
N GLN A 527 11.08 21.62 -16.94
CA GLN A 527 12.21 22.15 -17.71
C GLN A 527 11.74 22.89 -18.98
N GLY A 528 12.21 24.13 -19.15
CA GLY A 528 11.95 24.96 -20.32
C GLY A 528 10.61 25.71 -20.33
N LYS A 529 9.78 25.60 -19.28
CA LYS A 529 8.56 26.40 -19.12
C LYS A 529 8.82 27.71 -18.39
N ALA A 530 7.99 28.72 -18.63
CA ALA A 530 8.05 29.99 -17.91
C ALA A 530 7.51 29.86 -16.48
N GLY A 531 8.06 30.61 -15.51
CA GLY A 531 7.71 30.48 -14.08
C GLY A 531 6.20 30.54 -13.75
N HIS A 532 5.40 31.32 -14.47
CA HIS A 532 3.95 31.37 -14.27
C HIS A 532 3.24 30.07 -14.67
N GLU A 533 3.71 29.39 -15.73
CA GLU A 533 3.20 28.06 -16.13
C GLU A 533 3.64 26.98 -15.15
N ILE A 534 4.87 27.08 -14.62
CA ILE A 534 5.39 26.19 -13.58
C ILE A 534 4.50 26.30 -12.34
N GLN A 535 4.29 27.53 -11.84
CA GLN A 535 3.40 27.79 -10.70
C GLN A 535 2.00 27.24 -10.93
N SER A 536 1.39 27.51 -12.10
CA SER A 536 0.05 27.01 -12.43
C SER A 536 -0.01 25.48 -12.43
N SER A 537 1.00 24.82 -12.99
CA SER A 537 1.07 23.36 -13.06
C SER A 537 1.21 22.73 -11.67
N THR A 538 2.06 23.30 -10.82
CA THR A 538 2.24 22.86 -9.43
C THR A 538 0.98 23.07 -8.61
N LEU A 539 0.31 24.21 -8.79
CA LEU A 539 -0.92 24.53 -8.09
C LEU A 539 -2.06 23.57 -8.47
N GLU A 540 -2.24 23.28 -9.76
CA GLU A 540 -3.27 22.34 -10.24
C GLU A 540 -3.06 20.93 -9.65
N LEU A 541 -1.81 20.45 -9.66
CA LEU A 541 -1.45 19.16 -9.08
C LEU A 541 -1.81 19.09 -7.59
N ILE A 542 -1.39 20.08 -6.81
CA ILE A 542 -1.59 20.11 -5.36
C ILE A 542 -3.08 20.25 -5.03
N ASN A 543 -3.82 21.11 -5.74
CA ASN A 543 -5.27 21.22 -5.58
C ASN A 543 -5.99 19.92 -5.94
N GLY A 544 -5.53 19.21 -6.97
CA GLY A 544 -6.01 17.88 -7.33
C GLY A 544 -5.85 16.89 -6.17
N LEU A 545 -4.69 16.84 -5.52
CA LEU A 545 -4.46 15.99 -4.35
C LEU A 545 -5.28 16.41 -3.12
N VAL A 546 -5.40 17.71 -2.86
CA VAL A 546 -6.24 18.24 -1.76
C VAL A 546 -7.70 17.85 -1.92
N SER A 547 -8.19 17.74 -3.16
CA SER A 547 -9.55 17.25 -3.43
C SER A 547 -9.77 15.79 -2.98
N LEU A 548 -8.70 14.99 -2.89
CA LEU A 548 -8.73 13.57 -2.52
C LEU A 548 -8.65 13.32 -1.00
N VAL A 549 -8.07 14.24 -0.23
CA VAL A 549 -7.88 14.13 1.23
C VAL A 549 -9.20 13.90 1.99
N HIS A 550 -10.33 14.30 1.40
CA HIS A 550 -11.65 14.16 2.01
C HIS A 550 -12.61 13.37 1.09
N GLN A 551 -12.32 12.09 0.85
CA GLN A 551 -13.15 11.20 0.03
C GLN A 551 -13.63 9.99 0.85
N PRO A 552 -14.86 10.00 1.40
CA PRO A 552 -15.35 8.95 2.30
C PRO A 552 -15.45 7.57 1.64
N ASN A 553 -15.63 7.52 0.31
CA ASN A 553 -15.78 6.28 -0.45
C ASN A 553 -14.43 5.68 -0.91
N MET A 554 -13.30 6.39 -0.69
CA MET A 554 -11.97 6.01 -1.15
C MET A 554 -10.89 6.30 -0.10
N LEU A 555 -11.04 5.69 1.09
CA LEU A 555 -10.14 5.94 2.24
C LEU A 555 -8.67 5.65 1.95
N ASP A 556 -8.38 4.63 1.15
CA ASP A 556 -7.04 4.26 0.69
C ASP A 556 -6.39 5.36 -0.17
N VAL A 557 -7.16 5.92 -1.12
CA VAL A 557 -6.71 7.05 -1.95
C VAL A 557 -6.54 8.31 -1.11
N ALA A 558 -7.46 8.57 -0.18
CA ALA A 558 -7.40 9.74 0.69
C ALA A 558 -6.16 9.72 1.59
N GLN A 559 -5.87 8.59 2.21
CA GLN A 559 -4.67 8.42 3.05
C GLN A 559 -3.39 8.59 2.22
N GLU A 560 -3.30 7.95 1.05
CA GLU A 560 -2.12 8.11 0.19
C GLU A 560 -1.95 9.55 -0.31
N ALA A 561 -3.05 10.28 -0.56
CA ALA A 561 -3.00 11.68 -0.97
C ALA A 561 -2.46 12.59 0.15
N MET A 562 -2.79 12.29 1.41
CA MET A 562 -2.21 12.98 2.57
C MET A 562 -0.70 12.78 2.63
N GLU A 563 -0.22 11.54 2.49
CA GLU A 563 1.22 11.23 2.48
C GLU A 563 1.94 11.89 1.29
N ALA A 564 1.35 11.82 0.08
CA ALA A 564 1.90 12.46 -1.11
C ALA A 564 2.03 13.98 -0.93
N LEU A 565 1.00 14.64 -0.37
CA LEU A 565 1.03 16.06 -0.06
C LEU A 565 2.10 16.39 0.99
N LEU A 566 2.27 15.55 2.01
CA LEU A 566 3.30 15.76 3.04
C LEU A 566 4.70 15.74 2.44
N VAL A 567 5.01 14.73 1.61
CA VAL A 567 6.30 14.65 0.91
C VAL A 567 6.50 15.83 -0.04
N LEU A 568 5.45 16.28 -0.75
CA LEU A 568 5.50 17.48 -1.60
C LEU A 568 5.80 18.76 -0.81
N HIS A 569 5.45 18.81 0.47
CA HIS A 569 5.69 19.96 1.36
C HIS A 569 7.04 19.92 2.07
N HIS A 570 7.86 18.88 1.90
CA HIS A 570 9.22 18.91 2.44
C HIS A 570 10.01 20.10 1.84
N PRO A 571 10.89 20.78 2.62
CA PRO A 571 11.55 22.01 2.18
C PRO A 571 12.27 21.90 0.84
N GLU A 572 12.96 20.78 0.60
CA GLU A 572 13.67 20.50 -0.67
C GLU A 572 12.73 20.32 -1.87
N LYS A 573 11.46 19.91 -1.63
CA LYS A 573 10.45 19.76 -2.67
C LYS A 573 9.73 21.08 -2.93
N ILE A 574 9.52 21.90 -1.91
CA ILE A 574 8.98 23.27 -2.08
C ILE A 574 9.90 24.12 -2.96
N GLU A 575 11.22 24.01 -2.80
CA GLU A 575 12.20 24.76 -3.64
C GLU A 575 12.02 24.51 -5.14
N VAL A 576 11.58 23.31 -5.53
CA VAL A 576 11.36 22.94 -6.93
C VAL A 576 9.92 23.12 -7.40
N TRP A 577 9.00 23.58 -6.54
CA TRP A 577 7.64 23.95 -6.97
C TRP A 577 7.64 25.03 -8.03
N ASN A 578 8.57 25.99 -7.90
CA ASN A 578 8.90 26.98 -8.90
C ASN A 578 10.31 27.54 -8.63
N PRO A 579 11.35 27.06 -9.34
CA PRO A 579 12.72 27.52 -9.12
C PRO A 579 12.94 29.02 -9.41
N GLU A 580 12.09 29.66 -10.22
CA GLU A 580 12.20 31.09 -10.53
C GLU A 580 11.67 31.99 -9.41
N ALA A 581 10.67 31.52 -8.65
CA ALA A 581 10.02 32.29 -7.59
C ALA A 581 9.53 31.40 -6.43
N PRO A 582 10.44 30.68 -5.73
CA PRO A 582 10.07 29.63 -4.79
C PRO A 582 9.26 30.16 -3.60
N ILE A 583 9.62 31.34 -3.06
CA ILE A 583 8.92 31.94 -1.90
C ILE A 583 7.51 32.41 -2.27
N ASN A 584 7.34 33.07 -3.43
CA ASN A 584 6.02 33.53 -3.88
C ASN A 584 5.09 32.35 -4.16
N THR A 585 5.60 31.31 -4.83
CA THR A 585 4.83 30.08 -5.10
C THR A 585 4.52 29.32 -3.81
N PHE A 586 5.45 29.26 -2.85
CA PHE A 586 5.19 28.69 -1.52
C PHE A 586 3.99 29.35 -0.83
N TRP A 587 3.99 30.69 -0.75
CA TRP A 587 2.93 31.43 -0.06
C TRP A 587 1.57 31.22 -0.73
N ASP A 588 1.52 31.17 -2.05
CA ASP A 588 0.29 30.92 -2.79
C ASP A 588 -0.21 29.48 -2.59
N VAL A 589 0.58 28.50 -3.05
CA VAL A 589 0.19 27.09 -3.10
C VAL A 589 -0.09 26.54 -1.71
N SER A 590 0.84 26.75 -0.76
CA SER A 590 0.69 26.13 0.55
C SER A 590 -0.41 26.82 1.37
N SER A 591 -0.70 28.11 1.16
CA SER A 591 -1.86 28.75 1.80
C SER A 591 -3.19 28.25 1.22
N GLN A 592 -3.26 27.93 -0.07
CA GLN A 592 -4.47 27.33 -0.67
C GLN A 592 -4.78 25.95 -0.07
N VAL A 593 -3.75 25.13 0.19
CA VAL A 593 -3.88 23.83 0.88
C VAL A 593 -4.48 24.04 2.27
N LEU A 594 -3.86 24.91 3.08
CA LEU A 594 -4.29 25.19 4.44
C LEU A 594 -5.73 25.74 4.47
N PHE A 595 -6.06 26.68 3.58
CA PHE A 595 -7.40 27.24 3.47
C PHE A 595 -8.45 26.16 3.15
N SER A 596 -8.20 25.35 2.12
CA SER A 596 -9.17 24.37 1.62
C SER A 596 -9.47 23.29 2.66
N ILE A 597 -8.44 22.76 3.33
CA ILE A 597 -8.62 21.75 4.37
C ILE A 597 -9.28 22.36 5.60
N SER A 598 -8.84 23.54 6.02
CA SER A 598 -9.44 24.22 7.17
C SER A 598 -10.92 24.51 6.96
N GLN A 599 -11.30 24.91 5.74
CA GLN A 599 -12.71 25.13 5.40
C GLN A 599 -13.54 23.86 5.54
N LYS A 600 -13.04 22.71 5.07
CA LYS A 600 -13.73 21.41 5.22
C LYS A 600 -13.85 20.97 6.67
N LEU A 601 -12.82 21.23 7.49
CA LEU A 601 -12.81 20.95 8.92
C LEU A 601 -13.85 21.80 9.66
N ILE A 602 -13.94 23.11 9.37
CA ILE A 602 -14.94 24.01 9.95
C ILE A 602 -16.36 23.57 9.59
N GLN A 603 -16.58 23.13 8.36
CA GLN A 603 -17.89 22.67 7.87
C GLN A 603 -18.28 21.28 8.40
N HIS A 604 -17.45 20.65 9.26
CA HIS A 604 -17.67 19.31 9.81
C HIS A 604 -17.95 18.23 8.75
N GLN A 605 -17.40 18.40 7.54
CA GLN A 605 -17.59 17.44 6.45
C GLN A 605 -16.74 16.18 6.67
N ILE A 606 -15.66 16.27 7.45
CA ILE A 606 -14.65 15.22 7.64
C ILE A 606 -15.00 14.30 8.82
N VAL A 607 -15.18 13.01 8.54
CA VAL A 607 -15.45 11.98 9.57
C VAL A 607 -14.20 11.64 10.38
N ASN A 608 -13.03 11.52 9.73
CA ASN A 608 -11.74 11.20 10.35
C ASN A 608 -10.93 12.47 10.71
N TYR A 609 -11.59 13.45 11.32
CA TYR A 609 -11.01 14.79 11.53
C TYR A 609 -9.72 14.77 12.36
N THR A 610 -9.57 13.84 13.30
CA THR A 610 -8.37 13.73 14.14
C THR A 610 -7.13 13.40 13.33
N ASP A 611 -7.23 12.47 12.38
CA ASP A 611 -6.11 12.10 11.51
C ASP A 611 -5.75 13.25 10.56
N ILE A 612 -6.75 13.94 10.02
CA ILE A 612 -6.54 15.12 9.17
C ILE A 612 -5.92 16.27 9.96
N LEU A 613 -6.30 16.46 11.22
CA LEU A 613 -5.72 17.49 12.09
C LEU A 613 -4.25 17.17 12.42
N LYS A 614 -3.93 15.89 12.70
CA LYS A 614 -2.54 15.43 12.89
C LYS A 614 -1.71 15.64 11.63
N TRP A 615 -2.25 15.32 10.46
CA TRP A 615 -1.59 15.59 9.18
C TRP A 615 -1.41 17.09 8.90
N LEU A 616 -2.42 17.92 9.17
CA LEU A 616 -2.36 19.37 9.00
C LEU A 616 -1.26 19.99 9.88
N ARG A 617 -1.07 19.46 11.08
CA ARG A 617 0.04 19.82 11.97
C ARG A 617 1.40 19.52 11.31
N GLU A 618 1.59 18.34 10.72
CA GLU A 618 2.84 18.00 10.02
C GLU A 618 3.09 18.90 8.80
N ILE A 619 2.04 19.26 8.04
CA ILE A 619 2.16 20.25 6.96
C ILE A 619 2.66 21.60 7.49
N LEU A 620 2.16 22.06 8.64
CA LEU A 620 2.63 23.30 9.28
C LEU A 620 4.08 23.21 9.75
N VAL A 621 4.50 22.04 10.25
CA VAL A 621 5.92 21.78 10.57
C VAL A 621 6.79 21.93 9.32
N CYS A 622 6.41 21.31 8.20
CA CYS A 622 7.15 21.43 6.96
C CYS A 622 7.22 22.88 6.44
N ARG A 623 6.11 23.63 6.53
CA ARG A 623 6.07 25.06 6.17
C ARG A 623 7.06 25.88 7.00
N ASN A 624 7.05 25.71 8.31
CA ASN A 624 7.97 26.43 9.20
C ASN A 624 9.42 26.04 8.95
N ALA A 625 9.70 24.78 8.65
CA ALA A 625 11.04 24.33 8.28
C ALA A 625 11.54 25.01 6.99
N PHE A 626 10.68 25.11 5.96
CA PHE A 626 11.01 25.81 4.72
C PHE A 626 11.26 27.31 4.94
N LEU A 627 10.37 27.98 5.68
CA LEU A 627 10.50 29.41 5.99
C LEU A 627 11.74 29.68 6.84
N SER A 628 12.08 28.80 7.78
CA SER A 628 13.28 28.94 8.62
C SER A 628 14.55 28.91 7.78
N LYS A 629 14.64 28.03 6.77
CA LYS A 629 15.74 27.98 5.81
C LYS A 629 15.84 29.25 4.96
N HIS A 630 14.71 29.92 4.70
CA HIS A 630 14.62 31.12 3.85
C HIS A 630 14.21 32.38 4.63
N LYS A 631 14.61 32.49 5.90
CA LYS A 631 14.14 33.54 6.82
C LYS A 631 14.29 34.97 6.28
N GLU A 632 15.35 35.24 5.53
CA GLU A 632 15.64 36.58 4.96
C GLU A 632 14.60 37.02 3.91
N TYR A 633 13.95 36.06 3.25
CA TYR A 633 12.95 36.31 2.22
C TYR A 633 11.54 35.91 2.67
N ALA A 634 11.36 35.50 3.93
CA ALA A 634 10.11 34.90 4.42
C ALA A 634 8.87 35.77 4.18
N ASN A 635 9.01 37.11 4.12
CA ASN A 635 7.90 38.02 3.89
C ASN A 635 7.58 38.28 2.40
N LEU A 636 8.44 37.89 1.46
CA LEU A 636 8.24 38.13 0.03
C LEU A 636 6.97 37.40 -0.45
N GLY A 637 6.01 38.12 -1.02
CA GLY A 637 4.76 37.51 -1.52
C GLY A 637 3.75 37.09 -0.45
N SER A 638 4.04 37.29 0.84
CA SER A 638 3.15 36.92 1.95
C SER A 638 1.85 37.76 2.08
N GLN A 639 1.75 38.86 1.32
CA GLN A 639 0.65 39.83 1.41
C GLN A 639 -0.56 39.48 0.53
N ILE A 640 -0.52 38.36 -0.18
CA ILE A 640 -1.66 37.90 -0.98
C ILE A 640 -2.84 37.50 -0.09
N ALA A 641 -4.07 37.76 -0.56
CA ALA A 641 -5.28 37.60 0.25
C ALA A 641 -5.45 36.18 0.83
N ILE A 642 -5.07 35.16 0.07
CA ILE A 642 -5.19 33.76 0.48
C ILE A 642 -4.33 33.43 1.71
N CYS A 643 -3.16 34.06 1.89
CA CYS A 643 -2.31 33.86 3.07
C CYS A 643 -3.06 34.28 4.34
N LYS A 644 -3.65 35.47 4.32
CA LYS A 644 -4.44 36.00 5.43
C LYS A 644 -5.68 35.14 5.70
N GLN A 645 -6.38 34.72 4.66
CA GLN A 645 -7.57 33.87 4.80
C GLN A 645 -7.23 32.49 5.37
N ALA A 646 -6.14 31.87 4.91
CA ALA A 646 -5.66 30.58 5.40
C ALA A 646 -5.31 30.67 6.90
N HIS A 647 -4.58 31.70 7.31
CA HIS A 647 -4.24 31.93 8.71
C HIS A 647 -5.49 32.07 9.60
N ILE A 648 -6.44 32.91 9.19
CA ILE A 648 -7.72 33.09 9.90
C ILE A 648 -8.46 31.75 10.03
N LYS A 649 -8.52 30.95 8.95
CA LYS A 649 -9.21 29.65 8.96
C LYS A 649 -8.51 28.62 9.86
N LEU A 650 -7.17 28.63 9.93
CA LEU A 650 -6.42 27.78 10.86
C LEU A 650 -6.73 28.12 12.32
N GLU A 651 -6.72 29.41 12.67
CA GLU A 651 -7.12 29.85 14.02
C GLU A 651 -8.53 29.35 14.36
N VAL A 652 -9.49 29.51 13.43
CA VAL A 652 -10.88 29.02 13.62
C VAL A 652 -10.91 27.51 13.89
N VAL A 653 -10.22 26.72 13.06
CA VAL A 653 -10.12 25.27 13.24
C VAL A 653 -9.56 24.93 14.62
N PHE A 654 -8.42 25.51 15.00
CA PHE A 654 -7.77 25.15 16.26
C PHE A 654 -8.64 25.48 17.46
N PHE A 655 -9.33 26.64 17.48
CA PHE A 655 -10.28 26.96 18.53
C PHE A 655 -11.49 26.03 18.55
N MET A 656 -12.03 25.67 17.39
CA MET A 656 -13.18 24.76 17.31
C MET A 656 -12.83 23.37 17.87
N TYR A 657 -11.65 22.83 17.56
CA TYR A 657 -11.29 21.50 18.07
C TYR A 657 -10.90 21.47 19.54
N LEU A 658 -10.76 22.62 20.24
CA LEU A 658 -10.54 22.64 21.68
C LEU A 658 -11.72 22.08 22.48
N TRP A 659 -12.95 22.19 21.98
CA TRP A 659 -14.14 21.65 22.65
C TRP A 659 -14.51 20.23 22.22
N SER A 660 -13.71 19.60 21.35
CA SER A 660 -13.92 18.22 20.92
C SER A 660 -13.95 17.23 22.10
N ILE A 661 -14.70 16.14 21.91
CA ILE A 661 -14.75 15.03 22.85
C ILE A 661 -13.56 14.07 22.71
N ASP A 662 -12.87 14.12 21.56
CA ASP A 662 -11.67 13.36 21.28
C ASP A 662 -10.43 14.08 21.84
N MET A 663 -9.78 13.48 22.84
CA MET A 663 -8.59 14.05 23.47
C MET A 663 -7.42 14.20 22.49
N ASP A 664 -7.27 13.30 21.53
CA ASP A 664 -6.19 13.38 20.54
C ASP A 664 -6.38 14.60 19.65
N ALA A 665 -7.60 14.91 19.25
CA ALA A 665 -7.93 16.10 18.46
C ALA A 665 -7.65 17.38 19.27
N VAL A 666 -8.06 17.42 20.55
CA VAL A 666 -7.81 18.55 21.45
C VAL A 666 -6.31 18.80 21.60
N LEU A 667 -5.52 17.77 21.93
CA LEU A 667 -4.07 17.89 22.12
C LEU A 667 -3.37 18.32 20.82
N THR A 668 -3.80 17.79 19.69
CA THR A 668 -3.26 18.17 18.38
C THR A 668 -3.54 19.65 18.09
N ALA A 669 -4.79 20.11 18.25
CA ALA A 669 -5.16 21.52 18.07
C ALA A 669 -4.36 22.46 18.99
N MET A 670 -4.21 22.10 20.27
CA MET A 670 -3.40 22.86 21.22
C MET A 670 -1.95 22.99 20.74
N SER A 671 -1.36 21.90 20.25
CA SER A 671 0.02 21.93 19.75
C SER A 671 0.18 22.81 18.50
N CYS A 672 -0.83 22.88 17.62
CA CYS A 672 -0.77 23.68 16.40
C CYS A 672 -0.66 25.20 16.65
N PHE A 673 -1.13 25.69 17.80
CA PHE A 673 -0.95 27.10 18.18
C PHE A 673 0.54 27.50 18.27
N SER A 674 1.42 26.59 18.70
CA SER A 674 2.87 26.85 18.70
C SER A 674 3.44 27.01 17.29
N LEU A 675 2.88 26.31 16.29
CA LEU A 675 3.34 26.40 14.91
C LEU A 675 2.93 27.73 14.27
N LEU A 676 1.77 28.29 14.61
CA LEU A 676 1.40 29.67 14.20
C LEU A 676 2.34 30.71 14.82
N CYS A 677 2.68 30.54 16.09
CA CYS A 677 3.62 31.41 16.79
C CYS A 677 5.03 31.34 16.18
N GLN A 678 5.50 30.13 15.89
CA GLN A 678 6.79 29.90 15.24
C GLN A 678 6.84 30.51 13.83
N GLU A 679 5.77 30.42 13.02
CA GLU A 679 5.72 31.08 11.70
C GLU A 679 5.89 32.60 11.85
N ALA A 680 5.22 33.21 12.84
CA ALA A 680 5.32 34.64 13.11
C ALA A 680 6.72 35.05 13.58
N GLU A 681 7.35 34.27 14.47
CA GLU A 681 8.73 34.49 14.91
C GLU A 681 9.73 34.45 13.75
N ILE A 682 9.61 33.45 12.86
CA ILE A 682 10.49 33.33 11.68
C ILE A 682 10.37 34.56 10.78
N ARG A 683 9.15 35.09 10.61
CA ARG A 683 8.87 36.24 9.74
C ARG A 683 9.29 37.58 10.33
N CYS A 684 9.27 37.72 11.65
CA CYS A 684 9.55 38.99 12.34
C CYS A 684 10.98 39.09 12.90
N GLY A 685 11.69 37.97 13.03
CA GLY A 685 13.01 37.95 13.66
C GLY A 685 12.92 38.38 15.13
N SER A 686 13.80 39.31 15.55
CA SER A 686 13.85 39.82 16.92
C SER A 686 12.84 40.95 17.22
N ASP A 687 11.96 41.30 16.29
CA ASP A 687 10.98 42.39 16.46
C ASP A 687 9.68 41.87 17.12
N GLU A 688 9.62 41.97 18.44
CA GLU A 688 8.46 41.55 19.25
C GLU A 688 7.17 42.28 18.87
N VAL A 689 7.25 43.55 18.43
CA VAL A 689 6.08 44.36 18.07
C VAL A 689 5.40 43.80 16.81
N THR A 690 6.20 43.40 15.83
CA THR A 690 5.69 42.82 14.58
C THR A 690 5.14 41.40 14.79
N VAL A 691 5.68 40.62 15.74
CA VAL A 691 5.11 39.32 16.14
C VAL A 691 3.69 39.49 16.69
N THR A 692 3.47 40.47 17.58
CA THR A 692 2.14 40.75 18.13
C THR A 692 1.16 41.28 17.07
N TYR A 693 1.63 41.91 15.99
CA TYR A 693 0.77 42.29 14.88
C TYR A 693 0.28 41.07 14.07
N LEU A 694 1.15 40.10 13.80
CA LEU A 694 0.78 38.87 13.09
C LEU A 694 -0.07 37.93 13.95
N VAL A 695 0.27 37.78 15.23
CA VAL A 695 -0.41 36.91 16.19
C VAL A 695 -0.73 37.70 17.47
N PRO A 696 -1.86 38.43 17.51
CA PRO A 696 -2.20 39.31 18.64
C PRO A 696 -2.32 38.61 19.99
N ASN A 697 -2.70 37.33 20.00
CA ASN A 697 -2.85 36.55 21.23
C ASN A 697 -1.66 35.58 21.46
N TYR A 698 -0.47 35.92 20.98
CA TYR A 698 0.74 35.08 20.98
C TYR A 698 0.99 34.36 22.32
N HIS A 699 0.98 35.07 23.45
CA HIS A 699 1.24 34.47 24.76
C HIS A 699 0.19 33.41 25.16
N VAL A 700 -1.08 33.62 24.81
CA VAL A 700 -2.13 32.64 25.10
C VAL A 700 -1.95 31.39 24.23
N TYR A 701 -1.52 31.56 22.99
CA TYR A 701 -1.28 30.47 22.05
C TYR A 701 -0.10 29.60 22.51
N GLN A 702 0.98 30.23 22.99
CA GLN A 702 2.11 29.53 23.62
C GLN A 702 1.68 28.79 24.90
N ASP A 703 0.91 29.42 25.80
CA ASP A 703 0.40 28.77 27.00
C ASP A 703 -0.47 27.54 26.69
N LEU A 704 -1.34 27.64 25.67
CA LEU A 704 -2.16 26.52 25.19
C LEU A 704 -1.29 25.38 24.66
N ALA A 705 -0.30 25.69 23.82
CA ALA A 705 0.60 24.68 23.28
C ALA A 705 1.42 23.99 24.39
N GLN A 706 1.98 24.75 25.33
CA GLN A 706 2.71 24.18 26.47
C GLN A 706 1.83 23.26 27.32
N ALA A 707 0.56 23.64 27.53
CA ALA A 707 -0.40 22.83 28.28
C ALA A 707 -0.65 21.44 27.65
N SER A 708 -0.47 21.28 26.33
CA SER A 708 -0.63 20.00 25.64
C SER A 708 0.48 18.98 25.97
N THR A 709 1.65 19.45 26.40
CA THR A 709 2.81 18.60 26.71
C THR A 709 2.82 18.05 28.14
N VAL A 710 1.99 18.62 29.02
CA VAL A 710 1.91 18.21 30.43
C VAL A 710 0.94 17.05 30.57
N LEU A 711 1.43 15.93 31.14
CA LEU A 711 0.62 14.78 31.54
C LEU A 711 -0.51 15.23 32.49
N THR A 712 -1.67 15.50 31.93
CA THR A 712 -2.85 15.93 32.68
C THR A 712 -3.71 14.71 32.97
N THR A 713 -4.07 14.48 34.23
CA THR A 713 -4.88 13.33 34.64
C THR A 713 -6.35 13.53 34.24
N GLY A 714 -6.71 13.19 33.01
CA GLY A 714 -8.09 13.04 32.53
C GLY A 714 -8.68 14.24 31.76
N ARG A 715 -9.67 13.94 30.91
CA ARG A 715 -10.33 14.87 29.96
C ARG A 715 -10.89 16.13 30.61
N ALA A 716 -11.60 15.99 31.73
CA ALA A 716 -12.24 17.12 32.42
C ALA A 716 -11.22 18.13 32.99
N ALA A 717 -10.08 17.64 33.49
CA ALA A 717 -9.01 18.50 34.00
C ALA A 717 -8.35 19.31 32.88
N LEU A 718 -8.12 18.67 31.72
CA LEU A 718 -7.61 19.34 30.52
C LEU A 718 -8.58 20.42 30.03
N GLN A 719 -9.86 20.10 29.90
CA GLN A 719 -10.89 21.08 29.51
C GLN A 719 -10.94 22.27 30.46
N LYS A 720 -10.92 22.05 31.78
CA LYS A 720 -10.87 23.13 32.77
C LYS A 720 -9.65 24.04 32.59
N ARG A 721 -8.47 23.46 32.28
CA ARG A 721 -7.24 24.22 32.02
C ARG A 721 -7.35 25.06 30.74
N ILE A 722 -7.84 24.47 29.66
CA ILE A 722 -8.13 25.19 28.40
C ILE A 722 -9.03 26.40 28.69
N MET A 723 -10.12 26.18 29.44
CA MET A 723 -11.07 27.25 29.79
C MET A 723 -10.49 28.36 30.68
N VAL A 724 -9.40 28.11 31.41
CA VAL A 724 -8.67 29.17 32.14
C VAL A 724 -7.83 30.00 31.18
N LEU A 725 -7.14 29.35 30.24
CA LEU A 725 -6.27 30.02 29.27
C LEU A 725 -7.06 30.87 28.27
N LEU A 726 -8.21 30.38 27.80
CA LEU A 726 -9.06 31.12 26.85
C LEU A 726 -9.62 32.43 27.42
N ARG A 727 -9.63 32.62 28.75
CA ARG A 727 -10.00 33.89 29.39
C ARG A 727 -8.94 34.98 29.24
N LYS A 728 -7.70 34.60 28.94
CA LYS A 728 -6.60 35.53 28.72
C LYS A 728 -6.60 36.10 27.29
N ILE A 729 -7.52 35.70 26.42
CA ILE A 729 -7.62 36.24 25.06
C ILE A 729 -8.16 37.67 25.14
N GLU A 730 -7.30 38.64 24.80
CA GLU A 730 -7.63 40.07 24.82
C GLU A 730 -8.12 40.55 23.44
N HIS A 731 -7.50 40.07 22.37
CA HIS A 731 -7.78 40.52 21.02
C HIS A 731 -8.81 39.60 20.33
N CYS A 732 -9.98 40.16 20.06
CA CYS A 732 -11.12 39.48 19.41
C CYS A 732 -11.15 39.69 17.88
N VAL A 733 -10.00 39.72 17.22
CA VAL A 733 -9.89 40.00 15.78
C VAL A 733 -9.50 38.73 15.02
N ASN A 734 -9.52 38.78 13.68
CA ASN A 734 -9.09 37.70 12.80
C ASN A 734 -9.86 36.40 13.04
N GLY A 735 -9.19 35.27 13.32
CA GLY A 735 -9.85 33.95 13.45
C GLY A 735 -10.58 33.72 14.76
N VAL A 736 -10.34 34.55 15.78
CA VAL A 736 -10.97 34.39 17.11
C VAL A 736 -12.48 34.66 17.06
N GLN A 737 -12.91 35.77 16.44
CA GLN A 737 -14.32 36.15 16.35
C GLN A 737 -15.15 35.14 15.53
N PRO A 738 -14.73 34.76 14.30
CA PRO A 738 -15.41 33.72 13.52
C PRO A 738 -15.44 32.37 14.24
N ALA A 739 -14.40 32.00 15.02
CA ALA A 739 -14.42 30.75 15.80
C ALA A 739 -15.57 30.70 16.80
N TRP A 740 -15.89 31.84 17.43
CA TRP A 740 -17.03 31.92 18.34
C TRP A 740 -18.36 31.91 17.62
N GLU A 741 -18.45 32.55 16.46
CA GLU A 741 -19.64 32.51 15.63
C GLU A 741 -19.94 31.07 15.17
N GLU A 742 -18.95 30.35 14.65
CA GLU A 742 -19.07 28.94 14.25
C GLU A 742 -19.36 28.04 15.45
N THR A 743 -18.71 28.25 16.60
CA THR A 743 -19.00 27.51 17.83
C THR A 743 -20.45 27.76 18.28
N PHE A 744 -20.95 29.00 18.19
CA PHE A 744 -22.33 29.33 18.52
C PHE A 744 -23.32 28.66 17.57
N MET A 745 -23.03 28.61 16.27
CA MET A 745 -23.88 27.92 15.29
C MET A 745 -23.96 26.42 15.60
N ASN A 746 -22.81 25.77 15.86
CA ASN A 746 -22.75 24.36 16.24
C ASN A 746 -23.47 24.08 17.55
N TRP A 747 -23.21 24.90 18.58
CA TRP A 747 -23.89 24.82 19.88
C TRP A 747 -25.42 24.93 19.74
N ASN A 748 -25.90 25.85 18.91
CA ASN A 748 -27.33 26.04 18.66
C ASN A 748 -27.95 24.86 17.89
N SER A 749 -27.21 24.26 16.95
CA SER A 749 -27.63 23.07 16.22
C SER A 749 -27.77 21.86 17.15
N VAL A 750 -26.72 21.57 17.94
CA VAL A 750 -26.75 20.47 18.92
C VAL A 750 -27.84 20.70 19.97
N TRP A 751 -28.04 21.93 20.43
CA TRP A 751 -29.14 22.27 21.33
C TRP A 751 -30.52 21.94 20.74
N LYS A 752 -30.79 22.31 19.47
CA LYS A 752 -32.08 22.01 18.81
C LYS A 752 -32.32 20.50 18.73
N ASN A 753 -31.27 19.74 18.40
CA ASN A 753 -31.34 18.27 18.32
C ASN A 753 -31.67 17.67 19.70
N LEU A 754 -30.93 18.08 20.74
CA LEU A 754 -31.17 17.66 22.11
C LEU A 754 -32.58 18.05 22.61
N ALA A 755 -33.05 19.27 22.32
CA ALA A 755 -34.37 19.75 22.74
C ALA A 755 -35.53 19.01 22.04
N SER A 756 -35.31 18.42 20.87
CA SER A 756 -36.31 17.64 20.13
C SER A 756 -36.44 16.18 20.60
N TYR A 757 -35.57 15.71 21.50
CA TYR A 757 -35.52 14.33 21.95
C TYR A 757 -36.71 13.96 22.87
N PRO A 758 -37.38 12.80 22.70
CA PRO A 758 -37.10 11.69 21.77
C PRO A 758 -37.93 11.74 20.47
N LYS A 759 -38.57 12.87 20.14
CA LYS A 759 -39.60 12.97 19.08
C LYS A 759 -39.05 12.95 17.65
N ALA A 760 -37.75 12.95 17.44
CA ALA A 760 -37.14 12.78 16.13
C ALA A 760 -37.07 11.29 15.73
N LYS A 761 -38.19 10.72 15.25
CA LYS A 761 -38.16 9.52 14.41
C LYS A 761 -38.90 9.79 13.09
N ALA A 762 -38.11 9.71 12.02
CA ALA A 762 -38.48 9.37 10.64
C ALA A 762 -39.51 10.26 9.93
N GLU A 763 -39.04 11.31 9.25
CA GLU A 763 -39.57 11.68 7.93
C GLU A 763 -38.41 11.97 6.96
N ASP A 764 -38.66 11.64 5.69
CA ASP A 764 -37.72 11.41 4.60
C ASP A 764 -36.75 12.56 4.25
N GLY A 765 -35.51 12.15 3.97
CA GLY A 765 -34.80 12.61 2.77
C GLY A 765 -34.40 14.07 2.69
N GLN A 766 -33.70 14.62 3.68
CA GLN A 766 -32.77 15.72 3.45
C GLN A 766 -31.44 15.49 4.16
N THR A 767 -30.37 15.72 3.41
CA THR A 767 -28.95 15.65 3.80
C THR A 767 -28.65 16.47 5.07
N GLU A 768 -28.40 15.80 6.19
CA GLU A 768 -27.73 16.38 7.37
C GLU A 768 -26.42 15.62 7.66
N PRO A 769 -25.25 16.29 7.69
CA PRO A 769 -24.01 15.69 8.13
C PRO A 769 -23.77 16.03 9.61
N LEU A 770 -24.20 15.16 10.52
CA LEU A 770 -23.70 15.13 11.89
C LEU A 770 -23.40 13.68 12.30
N TYR A 771 -22.10 13.41 12.42
CA TYR A 771 -21.42 12.38 13.21
C TYR A 771 -22.01 10.95 13.23
N ARG A 772 -21.42 10.07 12.40
CA ARG A 772 -21.26 8.66 12.78
C ARG A 772 -19.88 8.48 13.39
N SER A 773 -19.82 8.41 14.73
CA SER A 773 -18.68 7.81 15.42
C SER A 773 -18.63 6.33 15.04
N MET A 774 -17.57 5.88 14.37
CA MET A 774 -17.33 4.47 14.15
C MET A 774 -16.86 3.81 15.44
N GLY A 775 -17.82 3.45 16.30
CA GLY A 775 -17.66 2.53 17.41
C GLY A 775 -18.57 1.31 17.23
N LYS A 776 -17.94 0.13 17.18
CA LYS A 776 -18.49 -1.25 17.31
C LYS A 776 -20.03 -1.41 17.30
N ARG A 777 -20.56 -2.15 16.31
CA ARG A 777 -21.95 -2.63 16.29
C ARG A 777 -22.21 -3.57 17.49
N ARG A 778 -22.92 -3.10 18.51
CA ARG A 778 -23.64 -3.93 19.50
C ARG A 778 -25.09 -3.42 19.64
N ALA A 779 -25.94 -4.29 20.18
CA ALA A 779 -27.40 -4.25 20.15
C ALA A 779 -28.05 -2.87 20.39
N SER A 780 -29.13 -2.64 19.63
CA SER A 780 -29.79 -1.36 19.29
C SER A 780 -30.40 -0.51 20.42
N HIS A 781 -30.09 -0.77 21.69
CA HIS A 781 -30.58 0.04 22.81
C HIS A 781 -29.48 0.66 23.70
N GLN A 782 -28.25 0.13 23.73
CA GLN A 782 -27.14 0.72 24.48
C GLN A 782 -26.38 1.82 23.71
N ASN A 783 -26.38 1.76 22.37
CA ASN A 783 -25.68 2.76 21.54
C ASN A 783 -26.29 4.15 21.62
N SER A 784 -27.62 4.26 21.76
CA SER A 784 -28.29 5.56 21.77
C SER A 784 -28.03 6.39 23.02
N GLU A 785 -27.71 5.76 24.15
CA GLU A 785 -27.39 6.48 25.39
C GLU A 785 -25.96 7.03 25.36
N HIS A 786 -24.99 6.25 24.88
CA HIS A 786 -23.61 6.71 24.72
C HIS A 786 -23.48 7.83 23.67
N GLU A 787 -24.21 7.75 22.56
CA GLU A 787 -24.25 8.82 21.55
C GLU A 787 -24.88 10.11 22.11
N LEU A 788 -25.89 9.99 22.97
CA LEU A 788 -26.53 11.12 23.64
C LEU A 788 -25.60 11.75 24.69
N ASP A 789 -24.88 10.92 25.45
CA ASP A 789 -23.83 11.35 26.38
C ASP A 789 -22.73 12.16 25.69
N ASP A 790 -22.24 11.68 24.54
CA ASP A 790 -21.22 12.36 23.75
C ASP A 790 -21.71 13.72 23.24
N GLN A 791 -22.95 13.80 22.74
CA GLN A 791 -23.58 15.06 22.32
C GLN A 791 -23.76 16.05 23.47
N ILE A 792 -24.15 15.57 24.66
CA ILE A 792 -24.28 16.41 25.87
C ILE A 792 -22.90 16.94 26.29
N ASN A 793 -21.88 16.09 26.29
CA ASN A 793 -20.52 16.48 26.67
C ASN A 793 -19.90 17.49 25.68
N GLU A 794 -20.15 17.32 24.39
CA GLU A 794 -19.72 18.28 23.36
C GLU A 794 -20.45 19.62 23.51
N TRP A 795 -21.78 19.58 23.72
CA TRP A 795 -22.59 20.76 23.99
C TRP A 795 -22.15 21.50 25.27
N ALA A 796 -21.81 20.76 26.33
CA ALA A 796 -21.27 21.28 27.57
C ALA A 796 -19.95 22.03 27.35
N ASN A 797 -19.00 21.41 26.64
CA ASN A 797 -17.72 22.02 26.31
C ASN A 797 -17.91 23.33 25.51
N MET A 798 -18.79 23.33 24.49
CA MET A 798 -19.13 24.54 23.72
C MET A 798 -19.83 25.60 24.58
N THR A 799 -20.70 25.19 25.50
CA THR A 799 -21.39 26.09 26.43
C THR A 799 -20.40 26.82 27.31
N ASP A 800 -19.44 26.11 27.90
CA ASP A 800 -18.41 26.69 28.75
C ASP A 800 -17.53 27.69 28.00
N LEU A 801 -17.23 27.38 26.74
CA LEU A 801 -16.48 28.25 25.84
C LEU A 801 -17.25 29.56 25.55
N LEU A 802 -18.53 29.47 25.20
CA LEU A 802 -19.35 30.61 24.79
C LEU A 802 -19.85 31.46 25.97
N TYR A 803 -20.14 30.83 27.12
CA TYR A 803 -20.68 31.44 28.33
C TYR A 803 -19.89 32.67 28.79
N ARG A 804 -18.57 32.65 28.60
CA ARG A 804 -17.66 33.64 29.17
C ARG A 804 -17.40 34.87 28.28
N ARG A 805 -17.85 34.89 27.02
CA ARG A 805 -17.54 35.99 26.08
C ARG A 805 -18.75 36.65 25.41
N LEU A 806 -19.79 35.88 25.06
CA LEU A 806 -20.91 36.38 24.25
C LEU A 806 -22.11 36.90 25.04
N ARG A 807 -22.05 36.98 26.39
CA ARG A 807 -23.23 37.27 27.23
C ARG A 807 -24.47 36.44 26.82
N ILE A 808 -24.29 35.14 26.53
CA ILE A 808 -25.41 34.18 26.27
C ILE A 808 -26.32 34.01 27.51
N LEU A 809 -25.98 34.66 28.63
CA LEU A 809 -26.75 34.78 29.87
C LEU A 809 -28.25 35.01 29.67
N ALA A 810 -28.70 35.73 28.64
CA ALA A 810 -30.13 35.96 28.39
C ALA A 810 -30.90 34.68 27.94
N TYR A 811 -30.25 33.76 27.24
CA TYR A 811 -30.90 32.58 26.63
C TYR A 811 -30.54 31.26 27.33
N LEU A 812 -29.44 31.22 28.06
CA LEU A 812 -28.94 30.01 28.72
C LEU A 812 -29.91 29.41 29.74
N PRO A 813 -30.54 30.20 30.66
CA PRO A 813 -31.47 29.64 31.65
C PRO A 813 -32.71 29.02 31.01
N LEU A 814 -33.24 29.64 29.94
CA LEU A 814 -34.40 29.15 29.20
C LEU A 814 -34.08 27.82 28.48
N ARG A 815 -32.91 27.74 27.86
CA ARG A 815 -32.46 26.54 27.13
C ARG A 815 -32.07 25.40 28.05
N LEU A 816 -31.43 25.68 29.19
CA LEU A 816 -31.17 24.69 30.24
C LEU A 816 -32.48 24.13 30.80
N ALA A 817 -33.50 24.97 31.03
CA ALA A 817 -34.83 24.52 31.44
C ALA A 817 -35.48 23.59 30.39
N GLN A 818 -35.28 23.86 29.10
CA GLN A 818 -35.75 23.01 27.99
C GLN A 818 -34.99 21.68 27.87
N LEU A 819 -33.71 21.63 28.26
CA LEU A 819 -32.88 20.42 28.26
C LEU A 819 -32.96 19.59 29.55
N ALA A 820 -33.52 20.13 30.64
CA ALA A 820 -33.64 19.45 31.93
C ALA A 820 -34.26 18.02 31.86
N PRO A 821 -35.27 17.73 31.01
CA PRO A 821 -35.80 16.37 30.86
C PRO A 821 -34.81 15.38 30.24
N VAL A 822 -33.93 15.86 29.36
CA VAL A 822 -32.92 15.05 28.65
C VAL A 822 -31.72 14.81 29.57
N LEU A 823 -31.22 15.85 30.24
CA LEU A 823 -30.10 15.74 31.19
C LEU A 823 -30.42 14.81 32.37
N ARG A 824 -31.67 14.81 32.85
CA ARG A 824 -32.13 13.88 33.91
C ARG A 824 -32.14 12.42 33.48
N LYS A 825 -32.36 12.12 32.19
CA LYS A 825 -32.39 10.74 31.67
C LYS A 825 -31.01 10.11 31.59
N VAL A 826 -29.99 10.90 31.30
CA VAL A 826 -28.61 10.42 31.11
C VAL A 826 -27.82 10.36 32.44
N GLY A 827 -28.48 10.64 33.57
CA GLY A 827 -27.84 10.57 34.89
C GLY A 827 -26.80 11.66 35.15
N ASN A 828 -26.72 12.67 34.28
CA ASN A 828 -25.74 13.74 34.37
C ASN A 828 -26.19 14.76 35.43
N ARG A 829 -25.89 14.48 36.70
CA ARG A 829 -26.26 15.31 37.88
C ARG A 829 -25.40 16.57 38.05
N ALA A 830 -24.48 16.86 37.12
CA ALA A 830 -23.47 17.90 37.25
C ALA A 830 -23.84 19.27 36.64
N PHE A 831 -25.02 19.39 36.01
CA PHE A 831 -25.52 20.63 35.40
C PHE A 831 -26.70 21.26 36.16
#